data_AF-A0A0N4U365-F1
#
_entry.id   AF-A0A0N4U365-F1
#
_cell.length_a   1.000
_cell.length_b   1.000
_cell.length_c   1.000
_cell.angle_alpha   90.00
_cell.angle_beta   90.00
_cell.angle_gamma   90.00
#
_symmetry.space_group_name_H-M   'P 1'
#
loop_
_entity.id
_entity.type
_entity.pdbx_description
1 polymer ?
#
loop_
_entity_poly.entity_id
_entity_poly.type
_entity_poly.pdbx_seq_one_letter_code
_entity_poly.pdbx_strand_id
1 'polypeptide(L)'
;MNNLNFLREKISENWIDYFVDRERFRHFLDSATSDSKEIAQLVGQFAEQAQLVEKEAEVLQRKEFDEDDLFYCRQKAAKLWLYSFSCFATIGWDLELLRNECNILVMKAIFNRLVSFCISDRKIGINDDIAPMLWDIWDTELSAPDKNPGFIFISWLYAKWILKVDTEGRFPEKVAKPTVSNPSNQFDANLALAEQLRNCTAELRLKSSDALAFSERLLHVNLSHAFSVFTKECFLKELMRVYDPILDKDESGKLPSSIFFRPNTNFSLLNTRFFIMCNNFAAGKTNECLNQLKLILENFSPNENFQISKSYMAKLMYIEQDQLKGYCDAFGMSESLKSTSSIDENIYRGLINDESISYLTSEPLKYTLVRRAECYQIASTSSVSTALDLLAYNLCEEFIKNIPATILSLKLLKNGKGILQMAKSLLQMSQDSKLDNKKRLLLKETLSFLAITIPLVDAEISKCINDFGNLQLKNFRSVVPKNVGTAPSISMLKEVLSGGPDYWRLILSYDISELKGTFSKMSGKFKVPMRYRVSKMIGEVLNALSAPTADYINLLLAKLEQLSIIGDAQQWNSFCNDCVKELGNMGKNPEIQLRFAYDAVRVQLDCWHSRFAQTFNAPQFLRTTQELQQTVKGLIQASLSMAASPGPLIGKMLLQTVAFFINTTEWEYLIKSPLKIKSPFLDVAKVLAAYMTGDNAISKRIAEGPWWQIMHPTFEGNMQ
;
A
#
# COMPACT_ATOMS: atom_id res chain seq x y z
N MET A 1 23.81 -20.27 -27.81
CA MET A 1 24.76 -19.52 -28.66
C MET A 1 24.65 -17.99 -28.54
N ASN A 2 23.86 -17.42 -27.62
CA ASN A 2 23.73 -15.95 -27.46
C ASN A 2 24.74 -15.29 -26.48
N ASN A 3 25.63 -16.06 -25.84
CA ASN A 3 26.55 -15.54 -24.81
C ASN A 3 27.86 -14.94 -25.36
N LEU A 4 28.02 -14.83 -26.69
CA LEU A 4 29.22 -14.27 -27.33
C LEU A 4 28.97 -12.90 -28.00
N ASN A 5 27.83 -12.25 -27.75
CA ASN A 5 27.54 -10.92 -28.31
C ASN A 5 28.56 -9.85 -27.88
N PHE A 6 29.19 -10.00 -26.70
CA PHE A 6 30.26 -9.10 -26.24
C PHE A 6 31.50 -9.11 -27.14
N LEU A 7 31.70 -10.13 -27.99
CA LEU A 7 32.79 -10.16 -28.98
C LEU A 7 32.44 -9.40 -30.27
N ARG A 8 31.17 -9.05 -30.48
CA ARG A 8 30.69 -8.30 -31.65
C ARG A 8 30.44 -6.82 -31.35
N GLU A 9 30.23 -6.48 -30.09
CA GLU A 9 30.07 -5.10 -29.64
C GLU A 9 31.46 -4.49 -29.37
N LYS A 10 31.72 -3.30 -29.92
CA LYS A 10 32.94 -2.54 -29.61
C LYS A 10 32.93 -2.31 -28.09
N ILE A 11 33.98 -2.77 -27.40
CA ILE A 11 34.13 -2.54 -25.94
C ILE A 11 33.99 -1.04 -25.69
N SER A 12 33.06 -0.66 -24.81
CA SER A 12 32.89 0.73 -24.41
C SER A 12 34.18 1.24 -23.79
N GLU A 13 34.63 2.40 -24.26
CA GLU A 13 35.84 3.04 -23.75
C GLU A 13 35.62 3.38 -22.26
N ASN A 14 36.64 3.15 -21.44
CA ASN A 14 36.56 3.35 -20.00
C ASN A 14 37.56 4.40 -19.53
N TRP A 15 37.57 4.69 -18.22
CA TRP A 15 38.45 5.70 -17.63
C TRP A 15 39.93 5.55 -18.02
N ILE A 16 40.45 4.32 -18.21
CA ILE A 16 41.87 4.09 -18.52
C ILE A 16 42.22 4.58 -19.92
N ASP A 17 41.32 4.42 -20.88
CA ASP A 17 41.52 4.81 -22.27
C ASP A 17 41.72 6.33 -22.39
N TYR A 18 41.01 7.07 -21.55
CA TYR A 18 41.06 8.53 -21.46
C TYR A 18 42.14 9.05 -20.50
N PHE A 19 42.51 8.26 -19.49
CA PHE A 19 43.58 8.62 -18.56
C PHE A 19 44.97 8.54 -19.22
N VAL A 20 45.16 7.56 -20.11
CA VAL A 20 46.43 7.38 -20.84
C VAL A 20 46.58 8.39 -21.98
N ASP A 21 45.49 8.82 -22.61
CA ASP A 21 45.48 9.78 -23.72
C ASP A 21 44.65 11.02 -23.40
N ARG A 22 45.34 12.08 -22.94
CA ARG A 22 44.75 13.36 -22.55
C ARG A 22 44.09 14.09 -23.71
N GLU A 23 44.67 14.03 -24.91
CA GLU A 23 44.12 14.71 -26.09
C GLU A 23 42.86 14.02 -26.56
N ARG A 24 42.83 12.67 -26.53
CA ARG A 24 41.60 11.91 -26.79
C ARG A 24 40.50 12.27 -25.82
N PHE A 25 40.80 12.37 -24.53
CA PHE A 25 39.82 12.78 -23.51
C PHE A 25 39.28 14.19 -23.78
N ARG A 26 40.17 15.14 -24.07
CA ARG A 26 39.77 16.52 -24.42
C ARG A 26 38.85 16.54 -25.64
N HIS A 27 39.23 15.86 -26.72
CA HIS A 27 38.42 15.74 -27.94
C HIS A 27 37.06 15.10 -27.68
N PHE A 28 37.01 14.08 -26.82
CA PHE A 28 35.76 13.45 -26.41
C PHE A 28 34.84 14.44 -25.67
N LEU A 29 35.37 15.23 -24.73
CA LEU A 29 34.56 16.25 -24.04
C LEU A 29 34.17 17.44 -24.93
N ASP A 30 34.93 17.73 -25.98
CA ASP A 30 34.66 18.81 -26.94
C ASP A 30 33.67 18.41 -28.04
N SER A 31 33.49 17.11 -28.29
CA SER A 31 32.60 16.65 -29.35
C SER A 31 31.12 16.89 -29.01
N ALA A 32 30.40 17.53 -29.93
CA ALA A 32 28.96 17.71 -29.84
C ALA A 32 28.18 16.38 -29.94
N THR A 33 28.82 15.29 -30.36
CA THR A 33 28.20 13.96 -30.50
C THR A 33 28.39 13.08 -29.27
N SER A 34 29.14 13.53 -28.26
CA SER A 34 29.42 12.71 -27.09
C SER A 34 28.17 12.49 -26.24
N ASP A 35 27.94 11.24 -25.86
CA ASP A 35 26.78 10.89 -25.05
C ASP A 35 26.95 11.43 -23.62
N SER A 36 25.99 12.26 -23.18
CA SER A 36 26.00 12.79 -21.82
C SER A 36 25.98 11.67 -20.77
N LYS A 37 25.35 10.53 -21.07
CA LYS A 37 25.32 9.36 -20.20
C LYS A 37 26.71 8.74 -20.05
N GLU A 38 27.44 8.55 -21.15
CA GLU A 38 28.81 8.02 -21.14
C GLU A 38 29.75 8.96 -20.36
N ILE A 39 29.63 10.27 -20.56
CA ILE A 39 30.40 11.26 -19.78
C ILE A 39 30.07 11.16 -18.29
N ALA A 40 28.79 11.00 -17.92
CA ALA A 40 28.36 10.86 -16.53
C ALA A 40 28.88 9.57 -15.87
N GLN A 41 28.94 8.46 -16.62
CA GLN A 41 29.58 7.22 -16.16
C GLN A 41 31.08 7.41 -15.91
N LEU A 42 31.77 8.14 -16.79
CA LEU A 42 33.19 8.46 -16.58
C LEU A 42 33.42 9.30 -15.33
N VAL A 43 32.50 10.20 -14.95
CA VAL A 43 32.59 10.92 -13.65
C VAL A 43 32.74 9.92 -12.51
N GLY A 44 31.83 8.94 -12.44
CA GLY A 44 31.84 7.90 -11.41
C GLY A 44 33.10 7.04 -11.46
N GLN A 45 33.48 6.56 -12.64
CA GLN A 45 34.68 5.72 -12.80
C GLN A 45 35.94 6.44 -12.33
N PHE A 46 36.16 7.70 -12.76
CA PHE A 46 37.32 8.47 -12.32
C PHE A 46 37.31 8.72 -10.81
N ALA A 47 36.15 9.04 -10.22
CA ALA A 47 36.02 9.25 -8.78
C ALA A 47 36.32 7.96 -7.99
N GLU A 48 35.79 6.82 -8.41
CA GLU A 48 36.06 5.53 -7.76
C GLU A 48 37.54 5.17 -7.81
N GLN A 49 38.21 5.37 -8.95
CA GLN A 49 39.65 5.15 -9.06
C GLN A 49 40.45 6.13 -8.20
N ALA A 50 40.04 7.41 -8.14
CA ALA A 50 40.69 8.39 -7.28
C ALA A 50 40.62 7.98 -5.81
N GLN A 51 39.45 7.53 -5.34
CA GLN A 51 39.28 7.02 -3.98
C GLN A 51 40.14 5.78 -3.68
N LEU A 52 40.31 4.87 -4.65
CA LEU A 52 41.18 3.71 -4.49
C LEU A 52 42.64 4.11 -4.33
N VAL A 53 43.12 5.06 -5.14
CA VAL A 53 44.50 5.58 -5.06
C VAL A 53 44.73 6.36 -3.77
N GLU A 54 43.75 7.14 -3.29
CA GLU A 54 43.87 7.84 -2.00
C GLU A 54 43.90 6.87 -0.82
N LYS A 55 43.10 5.80 -0.85
CA LYS A 55 43.18 4.71 0.16
C LYS A 55 44.53 4.00 0.12
N GLU A 56 45.08 3.77 -1.06
CA GLU A 56 46.43 3.22 -1.22
C GLU A 56 47.48 4.15 -0.61
N ALA A 57 47.39 5.46 -0.87
CA ALA A 57 48.26 6.47 -0.27
C ALA A 57 48.17 6.51 1.27
N GLU A 58 46.98 6.37 1.85
CA GLU A 58 46.80 6.26 3.31
C GLU A 58 47.49 5.01 3.88
N VAL A 59 47.42 3.89 3.17
CA VAL A 59 48.09 2.64 3.59
C VAL A 59 49.61 2.78 3.49
N LEU A 60 50.13 3.39 2.42
CA LEU A 60 51.56 3.66 2.24
C LEU A 60 52.09 4.58 3.35
N GLN A 61 51.33 5.64 3.67
CA GLN A 61 51.68 6.56 4.75
C GLN A 61 51.75 5.87 6.12
N ARG A 62 50.85 4.92 6.41
CA ARG A 62 50.86 4.15 7.66
C ARG A 62 51.99 3.13 7.74
N LYS A 63 52.55 2.71 6.61
CA LYS A 63 53.60 1.69 6.53
C LYS A 63 55.01 2.27 6.32
N GLU A 64 55.16 3.59 6.40
CA GLU A 64 56.46 4.30 6.27
C GLU A 64 57.19 4.00 4.93
N PHE A 65 56.45 3.91 3.82
CA PHE A 65 57.01 3.78 2.47
C PHE A 65 57.64 5.10 1.95
N ASP A 66 58.38 5.01 0.85
CA ASP A 66 59.12 6.11 0.22
C ASP A 66 58.23 7.36 -0.04
N GLU A 67 58.78 8.55 0.22
CA GLU A 67 58.09 9.82 -0.03
C GLU A 67 57.74 9.98 -1.52
N ASP A 68 58.56 9.42 -2.41
CA ASP A 68 58.35 9.46 -3.85
C ASP A 68 57.10 8.67 -4.28
N ASP A 69 56.87 7.49 -3.69
CA ASP A 69 55.67 6.67 -3.94
C ASP A 69 54.40 7.39 -3.44
N LEU A 70 54.47 7.98 -2.24
CA LEU A 70 53.36 8.72 -1.66
C LEU A 70 53.03 9.96 -2.51
N PHE A 71 54.05 10.66 -3.00
CA PHE A 71 53.90 11.79 -3.90
C PHE A 71 53.27 11.38 -5.23
N TYR A 72 53.72 10.27 -5.83
CA TYR A 72 53.15 9.71 -7.04
C TYR A 72 51.66 9.37 -6.87
N CYS A 73 51.29 8.66 -5.80
CA CYS A 73 49.89 8.33 -5.52
C CYS A 73 49.03 9.58 -5.35
N ARG A 74 49.50 10.59 -4.62
CA ARG A 74 48.78 11.87 -4.45
C ARG A 74 48.58 12.60 -5.77
N GLN A 75 49.60 12.66 -6.62
CA GLN A 75 49.47 13.26 -7.94
C GLN A 75 48.49 12.49 -8.83
N LYS A 76 48.55 11.16 -8.81
CA LYS A 76 47.65 10.30 -9.58
C LYS A 76 46.19 10.50 -9.15
N ALA A 77 45.93 10.51 -7.84
CA ALA A 77 44.61 10.81 -7.29
C ALA A 77 44.12 12.21 -7.69
N ALA A 78 44.96 13.24 -7.57
CA ALA A 78 44.61 14.61 -7.96
C ALA A 78 44.24 14.70 -9.44
N LYS A 79 44.99 14.03 -10.33
CA LYS A 79 44.66 13.96 -11.77
C LYS A 79 43.31 13.28 -11.98
N LEU A 80 43.07 12.11 -11.38
CA LEU A 80 41.79 11.41 -11.51
C LEU A 80 40.60 12.27 -11.06
N TRP A 81 40.75 13.02 -9.97
CA TRP A 81 39.72 13.99 -9.55
C TRP A 81 39.49 15.10 -10.57
N LEU A 82 40.55 15.67 -11.16
CA LEU A 82 40.41 16.68 -12.21
C LEU A 82 39.68 16.11 -13.44
N TYR A 83 39.97 14.87 -13.85
CA TYR A 83 39.21 14.17 -14.91
C TYR A 83 37.72 14.04 -14.55
N SER A 84 37.42 13.59 -13.32
CA SER A 84 36.05 13.48 -12.81
C SER A 84 35.32 14.83 -12.89
N PHE A 85 35.95 15.93 -12.49
CA PHE A 85 35.34 17.25 -12.50
C PHE A 85 35.24 17.85 -13.90
N SER A 86 36.19 17.57 -14.80
CA SER A 86 36.06 17.91 -16.22
C SER A 86 34.82 17.27 -16.83
N CYS A 87 34.57 15.99 -16.55
CA CYS A 87 33.36 15.29 -16.99
C CYS A 87 32.09 15.89 -16.36
N PHE A 88 32.09 16.12 -15.05
CA PHE A 88 30.91 16.63 -14.35
C PHE A 88 30.56 18.06 -14.77
N ALA A 89 31.59 18.89 -14.93
CA ALA A 89 31.45 20.20 -15.53
C ALA A 89 30.88 20.07 -16.95
N THR A 90 31.37 19.16 -17.79
CA THR A 90 30.91 19.00 -19.19
C THR A 90 29.42 18.65 -19.31
N ILE A 91 28.87 17.82 -18.42
CA ILE A 91 27.43 17.52 -18.40
C ILE A 91 26.57 18.66 -17.82
N GLY A 92 27.18 19.80 -17.45
CA GLY A 92 26.46 20.97 -16.96
C GLY A 92 26.12 20.90 -15.47
N TRP A 93 26.91 20.18 -14.66
CA TRP A 93 26.63 19.97 -13.23
C TRP A 93 25.24 19.36 -12.97
N ASP A 94 24.77 18.51 -13.89
CA ASP A 94 23.45 17.88 -13.84
C ASP A 94 23.39 16.80 -12.74
N LEU A 95 22.71 17.14 -11.64
CA LEU A 95 22.55 16.27 -10.48
C LEU A 95 21.61 15.09 -10.74
N GLU A 96 20.66 15.18 -11.68
CA GLU A 96 19.80 14.05 -12.03
C GLU A 96 20.59 13.02 -12.82
N LEU A 97 21.30 13.48 -13.84
CA LEU A 97 22.10 12.59 -14.66
C LEU A 97 23.22 11.93 -13.85
N LEU A 98 23.90 12.68 -12.98
CA LEU A 98 24.93 12.11 -12.12
C LEU A 98 24.36 11.06 -11.16
N ARG A 99 23.19 11.30 -10.58
CA ARG A 99 22.50 10.33 -9.68
C ARG A 99 22.12 9.03 -10.40
N ASN A 100 21.73 9.11 -11.67
CA ASN A 100 21.34 7.93 -12.43
C ASN A 100 22.53 7.01 -12.73
N GLU A 101 23.74 7.57 -12.86
CA GLU A 101 24.94 6.81 -13.20
C GLU A 101 25.87 6.55 -12.00
N CYS A 102 25.77 7.32 -10.92
CA CYS A 102 26.59 7.20 -9.71
C CYS A 102 25.74 6.93 -8.47
N ASN A 103 26.18 6.00 -7.62
CA ASN A 103 25.55 5.78 -6.33
C ASN A 103 25.83 6.94 -5.34
N ILE A 104 25.06 7.01 -4.25
CA ILE A 104 25.15 8.13 -3.29
C ILE A 104 26.52 8.23 -2.58
N LEU A 105 27.24 7.11 -2.41
CA LEU A 105 28.58 7.11 -1.81
C LEU A 105 29.60 7.79 -2.72
N VAL A 106 29.56 7.50 -4.02
CA VAL A 106 30.43 8.12 -5.03
C VAL A 106 30.09 9.60 -5.16
N MET A 107 28.80 9.97 -5.19
CA MET A 107 28.39 11.38 -5.19
C MET A 107 28.91 12.13 -3.96
N LYS A 108 28.80 11.54 -2.75
CA LYS A 108 29.35 12.13 -1.52
C LYS A 108 30.85 12.38 -1.65
N ALA A 109 31.61 11.44 -2.20
CA ALA A 109 33.04 11.60 -2.40
C ALA A 109 33.38 12.72 -3.40
N ILE A 110 32.67 12.79 -4.52
CA ILE A 110 32.82 13.86 -5.53
C ILE A 110 32.60 15.22 -4.87
N PHE A 111 31.54 15.38 -4.08
CA PHE A 111 31.23 16.63 -3.40
C PHE A 111 32.23 16.99 -2.31
N ASN A 112 32.63 16.02 -1.47
CA ASN A 112 33.67 16.21 -0.47
C ASN A 112 34.95 16.75 -1.10
N ARG A 113 35.34 16.16 -2.24
CA ARG A 113 36.55 16.58 -2.94
C ARG A 113 36.39 17.93 -3.64
N LEU A 114 35.27 18.21 -4.32
CA LEU A 114 35.00 19.53 -4.92
C LEU A 114 35.10 20.67 -3.89
N VAL A 115 34.54 20.47 -2.70
CA VAL A 115 34.62 21.45 -1.60
C VAL A 115 36.08 21.61 -1.15
N SER A 116 36.81 20.50 -0.95
CA SER A 116 38.22 20.53 -0.59
C SER A 116 39.09 21.30 -1.59
N PHE A 117 38.79 21.22 -2.89
CA PHE A 117 39.50 21.99 -3.93
C PHE A 117 39.29 23.51 -3.81
N CYS A 118 38.18 23.95 -3.21
CA CYS A 118 37.90 25.37 -3.02
C CYS A 118 38.45 25.92 -1.69
N ILE A 119 38.83 25.04 -0.76
CA ILE A 119 39.35 25.38 0.57
C ILE A 119 40.77 24.84 0.69
N SER A 120 41.75 25.56 0.14
CA SER A 120 43.16 25.10 0.06
C SER A 120 43.81 24.90 1.42
N ASP A 121 43.30 25.56 2.46
CA ASP A 121 44.01 25.71 3.73
C ASP A 121 43.74 24.56 4.71
N ARG A 122 42.93 23.57 4.33
CA ARG A 122 42.56 22.44 5.21
C ARG A 122 42.64 21.10 4.47
N LYS A 123 43.33 20.13 5.09
CA LYS A 123 43.35 18.73 4.63
C LYS A 123 42.01 18.08 4.97
N ILE A 124 41.22 17.77 3.95
CA ILE A 124 39.95 17.05 4.07
C ILE A 124 40.18 15.61 3.61
N GLY A 125 39.95 14.65 4.51
CA GLY A 125 39.96 13.22 4.22
C GLY A 125 38.74 12.78 3.41
N ILE A 126 38.84 11.62 2.76
CA ILE A 126 37.79 11.07 1.86
C ILE A 126 36.45 10.93 2.59
N ASN A 127 36.49 10.55 3.87
CA ASN A 127 35.31 10.25 4.69
C ASN A 127 34.95 11.39 5.64
N ASP A 128 35.64 12.52 5.58
CA ASP A 128 35.38 13.63 6.49
C ASP A 128 34.00 14.24 6.20
N ASP A 129 33.35 14.69 7.28
CA ASP A 129 32.14 15.46 7.15
C ASP A 129 32.47 16.90 6.79
N ILE A 130 32.33 17.23 5.51
CA ILE A 130 32.61 18.59 5.01
C ILE A 130 31.55 19.60 5.43
N ALA A 131 30.34 19.17 5.81
CA ALA A 131 29.23 20.11 6.00
C ALA A 131 29.51 21.10 7.14
N PRO A 132 29.96 20.68 8.34
CA PRO A 132 30.37 21.63 9.38
C PRO A 132 31.41 22.64 8.88
N MET A 133 32.44 22.17 8.18
CA MET A 133 33.50 23.04 7.65
C MET A 133 32.96 24.05 6.62
N LEU A 134 32.10 23.59 5.72
CA LEU A 134 31.52 24.41 4.66
C LEU A 134 30.65 25.52 5.25
N TRP A 135 29.81 25.18 6.24
CA TRP A 135 28.88 26.11 6.86
C TRP A 135 29.57 27.07 7.84
N ASP A 136 30.65 26.66 8.50
CA ASP A 136 31.45 27.53 9.38
C ASP A 136 32.19 28.63 8.61
N ILE A 137 32.74 28.31 7.45
CA ILE A 137 33.56 29.23 6.65
C ILE A 137 32.67 30.14 5.78
N TRP A 138 31.44 29.72 5.51
CA TRP A 138 30.48 30.40 4.64
C TRP A 138 30.29 31.89 4.98
N ASP A 139 29.97 32.19 6.24
CA ASP A 139 29.68 33.58 6.66
C ASP A 139 30.92 34.48 6.50
N THR A 140 32.12 33.90 6.63
CA THR A 140 33.40 34.61 6.43
C THR A 140 33.64 34.92 4.94
N GLU A 141 33.49 33.91 4.08
CA GLU A 141 33.71 34.04 2.62
C GLU A 141 32.70 34.97 1.93
N LEU A 142 31.46 35.03 2.41
CA LEU A 142 30.45 35.95 1.89
C LEU A 142 30.63 37.39 2.30
N SER A 143 31.25 37.59 3.46
CA SER A 143 31.57 38.91 4.00
C SER A 143 32.90 39.43 3.47
N ALA A 144 33.73 38.55 2.88
CA ALA A 144 35.01 38.91 2.31
C ALA A 144 34.85 39.91 1.14
N PRO A 145 35.74 40.92 1.03
CA PRO A 145 35.74 41.87 -0.10
C PRO A 145 35.94 41.14 -1.44
N ASP A 146 36.82 40.14 -1.43
CA ASP A 146 37.22 39.33 -2.58
C ASP A 146 36.58 37.95 -2.51
N LYS A 147 35.24 37.90 -2.52
CA LYS A 147 34.47 36.66 -2.45
C LYS A 147 34.99 35.65 -3.47
N ASN A 148 35.35 34.44 -3.03
CA ASN A 148 35.75 33.39 -3.94
C ASN A 148 34.51 32.87 -4.72
N PRO A 149 34.35 33.21 -6.01
CA PRO A 149 33.12 32.91 -6.72
C PRO A 149 32.93 31.41 -6.95
N GLY A 150 34.03 30.65 -7.02
CA GLY A 150 34.01 29.20 -7.11
C GLY A 150 33.53 28.53 -5.82
N PHE A 151 33.96 29.05 -4.66
CA PHE A 151 33.49 28.59 -3.36
C PHE A 151 31.97 28.80 -3.20
N ILE A 152 31.45 29.96 -3.61
CA ILE A 152 30.01 30.24 -3.58
C ILE A 152 29.22 29.25 -4.42
N PHE A 153 29.69 28.98 -5.65
CA PHE A 153 29.04 28.03 -6.54
C PHE A 153 29.04 26.61 -5.99
N ILE A 154 30.17 26.10 -5.50
CA ILE A 154 30.27 24.75 -4.97
C ILE A 154 29.45 24.59 -3.69
N SER A 155 29.44 25.59 -2.82
CA SER A 155 28.59 25.60 -1.61
C SER A 155 27.10 25.55 -1.97
N TRP A 156 26.69 26.32 -2.99
CA TRP A 156 25.33 26.28 -3.50
C TRP A 156 24.96 24.94 -4.14
N LEU A 157 25.85 24.38 -4.97
CA LEU A 157 25.63 23.09 -5.61
C LEU A 157 25.52 21.97 -4.57
N TYR A 158 26.34 22.02 -3.52
CA TYR A 158 26.29 21.10 -2.38
C TYR A 158 24.96 21.23 -1.62
N ALA A 159 24.56 22.44 -1.24
CA ALA A 159 23.27 22.68 -0.56
C ALA A 159 22.09 22.16 -1.39
N LYS A 160 22.08 22.46 -2.69
CA LYS A 160 21.07 21.97 -3.64
C LYS A 160 21.02 20.44 -3.70
N TRP A 161 22.18 19.78 -3.73
CA TRP A 161 22.25 18.31 -3.69
C TRP A 161 21.70 17.74 -2.38
N ILE A 162 22.08 18.30 -1.23
CA ILE A 162 21.58 17.85 0.09
C ILE A 162 20.05 18.01 0.19
N LEU A 163 19.49 19.15 -0.23
CA LEU A 163 18.04 19.37 -0.23
C LEU A 163 17.30 18.35 -1.11
N LYS A 164 17.90 17.98 -2.23
CA LYS A 164 17.36 16.98 -3.14
C LYS A 164 17.40 15.58 -2.53
N VAL A 165 18.51 15.20 -1.89
CA VAL A 165 18.63 13.93 -1.14
C VAL A 165 17.57 13.83 -0.04
N ASP A 166 17.29 14.92 0.68
CA ASP A 166 16.23 14.92 1.70
C ASP A 166 14.82 14.87 1.10
N THR A 167 14.56 15.59 0.02
CA THR A 167 13.28 15.54 -0.69
C THR A 167 12.98 14.12 -1.15
N GLU A 168 13.96 13.44 -1.74
CA GLU A 168 13.82 12.07 -2.26
C GLU A 168 13.75 11.03 -1.15
N GLY A 169 14.58 11.15 -0.11
CA GLY A 169 14.61 10.20 1.00
C GLY A 169 13.36 10.22 1.89
N ARG A 170 12.45 11.18 1.68
CA ARG A 170 11.12 11.21 2.34
C ARG A 170 10.11 10.29 1.67
N PHE A 171 10.37 9.84 0.44
CA PHE A 171 9.55 8.83 -0.24
C PHE A 171 10.01 7.41 0.17
N PRO A 172 9.09 6.43 0.25
CA PRO A 172 9.45 5.08 0.61
C PRO A 172 10.39 4.45 -0.44
N GLU A 173 11.58 4.05 -0.02
CA GLU A 173 12.55 3.35 -0.88
C GLU A 173 12.07 1.94 -1.25
N LYS A 174 12.41 1.48 -2.45
CA LYS A 174 12.23 0.08 -2.82
C LYS A 174 13.17 -0.79 -1.98
N VAL A 175 12.62 -1.73 -1.22
CA VAL A 175 13.41 -2.67 -0.40
C VAL A 175 14.31 -3.51 -1.32
N ALA A 176 15.62 -3.51 -1.05
CA ALA A 176 16.57 -4.35 -1.77
C ALA A 176 16.24 -5.84 -1.56
N LYS A 177 16.18 -6.59 -2.66
CA LYS A 177 15.94 -8.04 -2.62
C LYS A 177 17.27 -8.77 -2.50
N PRO A 178 17.34 -9.90 -1.78
CA PRO A 178 18.53 -10.73 -1.79
C PRO A 178 18.79 -11.26 -3.22
N THR A 179 20.06 -11.41 -3.57
CA THR A 179 20.54 -11.79 -4.91
C THR A 179 20.05 -13.18 -5.33
N VAL A 180 19.81 -14.04 -4.35
CA VAL A 180 19.20 -15.38 -4.46
C VAL A 180 18.36 -15.60 -3.20
N SER A 181 17.36 -16.50 -3.22
CA SER A 181 16.72 -16.96 -1.98
C SER A 181 17.81 -17.39 -1.01
N ASN A 182 17.97 -16.65 0.10
CA ASN A 182 19.06 -16.82 1.07
C ASN A 182 18.52 -17.37 2.41
N PRO A 183 17.97 -18.61 2.42
CA PRO A 183 17.42 -19.21 3.65
C PRO A 183 18.50 -19.47 4.70
N SER A 184 19.78 -19.45 4.31
CA SER A 184 20.93 -19.71 5.18
C SER A 184 21.55 -18.45 5.80
N ASN A 185 20.97 -17.24 5.60
CA ASN A 185 21.51 -15.97 6.10
C ASN A 185 23.01 -15.76 5.75
N GLN A 186 23.45 -16.18 4.57
CA GLN A 186 24.82 -15.93 4.10
C GLN A 186 25.02 -14.44 3.77
N PHE A 187 26.25 -13.95 3.85
CA PHE A 187 26.57 -12.57 3.49
C PHE A 187 26.16 -12.28 2.03
N ASP A 188 25.30 -11.29 1.83
CA ASP A 188 24.86 -10.83 0.51
C ASP A 188 25.43 -9.43 0.27
N ALA A 189 26.39 -9.33 -0.64
CA ALA A 189 27.06 -8.07 -0.96
C ALA A 189 26.08 -7.00 -1.47
N ASN A 190 24.99 -7.38 -2.14
CA ASN A 190 23.98 -6.43 -2.61
C ASN A 190 23.15 -5.87 -1.46
N LEU A 191 22.81 -6.70 -0.45
CA LEU A 191 22.15 -6.22 0.76
C LEU A 191 23.07 -5.33 1.58
N ALA A 192 24.35 -5.71 1.73
CA ALA A 192 25.33 -4.90 2.45
C ALA A 192 25.55 -3.54 1.77
N LEU A 193 25.66 -3.50 0.43
CA LEU A 193 25.74 -2.25 -0.33
C LEU A 193 24.46 -1.42 -0.16
N ALA A 194 23.28 -2.03 -0.29
CA ALA A 194 22.01 -1.31 -0.11
C ALA A 194 21.88 -0.69 1.29
N GLU A 195 22.34 -1.39 2.32
CA GLU A 195 22.39 -0.86 3.69
C GLU A 195 23.38 0.30 3.82
N GLN A 196 24.57 0.20 3.22
CA GLN A 196 25.54 1.31 3.18
C GLN A 196 24.98 2.55 2.47
N LEU A 197 24.31 2.37 1.32
CA LEU A 197 23.67 3.44 0.58
C LEU A 197 22.58 4.12 1.43
N ARG A 198 21.73 3.32 2.08
CA ARG A 198 20.67 3.83 2.97
C ARG A 198 21.24 4.59 4.17
N ASN A 199 22.30 4.09 4.79
CA ASN A 199 22.96 4.76 5.92
C ASN A 199 23.60 6.08 5.49
N CYS A 200 24.23 6.12 4.31
CA CYS A 200 24.76 7.35 3.72
C CYS A 200 23.64 8.37 3.43
N THR A 201 22.52 7.95 2.83
CA THR A 201 21.33 8.80 2.62
C THR A 201 20.83 9.36 3.95
N ALA A 202 20.69 8.53 4.99
CA ALA A 202 20.25 8.99 6.30
C ALA A 202 21.19 10.02 6.93
N GLU A 203 22.51 9.81 6.84
CA GLU A 203 23.53 10.76 7.30
C GLU A 203 23.43 12.11 6.57
N LEU A 204 23.32 12.10 5.24
CA LEU A 204 23.21 13.32 4.43
C LEU A 204 21.93 14.10 4.73
N ARG A 205 20.83 13.41 5.03
CA ARG A 205 19.54 14.04 5.36
C ARG A 205 19.56 14.84 6.66
N LEU A 206 20.39 14.45 7.62
CA LEU A 206 20.57 15.22 8.85
C LEU A 206 21.08 16.65 8.58
N LYS A 207 21.79 16.83 7.45
CA LYS A 207 22.40 18.11 7.01
C LYS A 207 21.43 19.01 6.24
N SER A 208 20.19 18.55 6.00
CA SER A 208 19.19 19.28 5.21
C SER A 208 18.76 20.60 5.86
N SER A 209 18.75 20.66 7.20
CA SER A 209 18.41 21.87 7.94
C SER A 209 19.42 23.00 7.70
N ASP A 210 20.72 22.68 7.76
CA ASP A 210 21.79 23.64 7.49
C ASP A 210 21.80 24.07 6.01
N ALA A 211 21.62 23.11 5.08
CA ALA A 211 21.53 23.39 3.65
C ALA A 211 20.33 24.29 3.28
N LEU A 212 19.20 24.12 3.97
CA LEU A 212 18.02 24.97 3.83
C LEU A 212 18.33 26.39 4.33
N ALA A 213 18.86 26.51 5.55
CA ALA A 213 19.22 27.81 6.14
C ALA A 213 20.23 28.56 5.27
N PHE A 214 21.23 27.85 4.73
CA PHE A 214 22.18 28.38 3.75
C PHE A 214 21.48 28.92 2.50
N SER A 215 20.56 28.15 1.93
CA SER A 215 19.88 28.49 0.68
C SER A 215 18.98 29.72 0.87
N GLU A 216 18.32 29.83 2.02
CA GLU A 216 17.54 31.01 2.41
C GLU A 216 18.42 32.25 2.57
N ARG A 217 19.57 32.14 3.26
CA ARG A 217 20.54 33.25 3.36
C ARG A 217 21.02 33.70 1.99
N LEU A 218 21.31 32.76 1.08
CA LEU A 218 21.79 33.06 -0.27
C LEU A 218 20.80 33.94 -1.06
N LEU A 219 19.49 33.76 -0.84
CA LEU A 219 18.46 34.59 -1.48
C LEU A 219 18.49 36.07 -1.04
N HIS A 220 19.11 36.38 0.10
CA HIS A 220 19.24 37.73 0.64
C HIS A 220 20.57 38.40 0.29
N VAL A 221 21.51 37.66 -0.30
CA VAL A 221 22.82 38.18 -0.71
C VAL A 221 22.73 38.72 -2.13
N ASN A 222 23.28 39.92 -2.37
CA ASN A 222 23.43 40.41 -3.73
C ASN A 222 24.50 39.60 -4.49
N LEU A 223 24.05 38.66 -5.31
CA LEU A 223 24.89 37.76 -6.11
C LEU A 223 25.36 38.36 -7.45
N SER A 224 24.96 39.59 -7.78
CA SER A 224 25.15 40.20 -9.11
C SER A 224 26.59 40.19 -9.62
N HIS A 225 27.57 40.09 -8.72
CA HIS A 225 28.99 40.10 -9.06
C HIS A 225 29.77 38.84 -8.63
N ALA A 226 29.11 37.90 -7.94
CA ALA A 226 29.81 36.84 -7.19
C ALA A 226 29.49 35.42 -7.66
N PHE A 227 28.33 35.17 -8.27
CA PHE A 227 27.96 33.80 -8.64
C PHE A 227 28.60 33.39 -9.97
N SER A 228 29.65 32.58 -9.90
CA SER A 228 30.32 32.06 -11.10
C SER A 228 30.45 30.54 -11.09
N VAL A 229 30.05 29.91 -12.19
CA VAL A 229 30.07 28.46 -12.40
C VAL A 229 31.39 28.04 -13.03
N PHE A 230 32.01 26.99 -12.50
CA PHE A 230 33.19 26.37 -13.11
C PHE A 230 32.84 25.72 -14.45
N THR A 231 33.62 26.03 -15.48
CA THR A 231 33.53 25.34 -16.78
C THR A 231 34.51 24.16 -16.80
N LYS A 232 34.37 23.25 -17.77
CA LYS A 232 35.32 22.13 -17.93
C LYS A 232 36.77 22.60 -18.14
N GLU A 233 36.94 23.78 -18.74
CA GLU A 233 38.26 24.38 -19.02
C GLU A 233 39.03 24.72 -17.75
N CYS A 234 38.35 24.97 -16.62
CA CYS A 234 38.98 25.20 -15.33
C CYS A 234 39.82 24.00 -14.89
N PHE A 235 39.36 22.79 -15.23
CA PHE A 235 40.00 21.53 -14.86
C PHE A 235 40.91 21.02 -15.98
N LEU A 236 40.50 21.15 -17.25
CA LEU A 236 41.30 20.72 -18.39
C LEU A 236 42.62 21.48 -18.47
N LYS A 237 42.65 22.80 -18.24
CA LYS A 237 43.90 23.56 -18.24
C LYS A 237 44.92 23.00 -17.26
N GLU A 238 44.48 22.56 -16.09
CA GLU A 238 45.35 21.98 -15.08
C GLU A 238 45.83 20.58 -15.49
N LEU A 239 44.95 19.76 -16.08
CA LEU A 239 45.31 18.45 -16.63
C LEU A 239 46.33 18.54 -17.77
N MET A 240 46.27 19.60 -18.56
CA MET A 240 47.17 19.81 -19.71
C MET A 240 48.51 20.43 -19.33
N ARG A 241 48.70 20.90 -18.09
CA ARG A 241 50.02 21.32 -17.62
C ARG A 241 50.98 20.12 -17.63
N VAL A 242 52.06 20.25 -18.39
CA VAL A 242 53.19 19.33 -18.32
C VAL A 242 53.92 19.64 -17.02
N TYR A 243 53.61 18.91 -15.96
CA TYR A 243 54.34 19.03 -14.70
C TYR A 243 55.76 18.53 -14.91
N ASP A 244 56.73 19.45 -14.79
CA ASP A 244 58.12 19.10 -14.60
C ASP A 244 58.25 18.46 -13.19
N PRO A 245 58.85 17.26 -13.03
CA PRO A 245 58.88 16.54 -11.75
C PRO A 245 59.58 17.28 -10.58
N ILE A 246 60.11 18.48 -10.81
CA ILE A 246 61.09 19.16 -9.95
C ILE A 246 60.53 20.45 -9.32
N LEU A 247 59.34 20.94 -9.69
CA LEU A 247 58.83 22.24 -9.21
C LEU A 247 57.42 22.16 -8.58
N ASP A 248 57.37 22.65 -7.34
CA ASP A 248 56.28 22.87 -6.38
C ASP A 248 55.61 21.65 -5.70
N LYS A 249 56.23 21.22 -4.60
CA LYS A 249 55.64 20.38 -3.54
C LYS A 249 54.37 21.00 -2.89
N ASP A 250 54.12 22.30 -3.09
CA ASP A 250 53.06 23.04 -2.39
C ASP A 250 51.90 23.54 -3.28
N GLU A 251 52.00 23.46 -4.61
CA GLU A 251 50.97 24.00 -5.52
C GLU A 251 50.03 22.95 -6.14
N SER A 252 50.19 21.67 -5.80
CA SER A 252 49.34 20.60 -6.32
C SER A 252 47.90 20.70 -5.75
N GLY A 253 47.04 21.48 -6.39
CA GLY A 253 45.60 21.52 -6.07
C GLY A 253 44.86 22.85 -6.27
N LYS A 254 45.54 23.97 -6.58
CA LYS A 254 44.84 25.25 -6.79
C LYS A 254 44.32 25.37 -8.23
N LEU A 255 42.99 25.50 -8.39
CA LEU A 255 42.38 25.74 -9.70
C LEU A 255 42.81 27.10 -10.28
N PRO A 256 43.05 27.20 -11.60
CA PRO A 256 43.23 28.48 -12.27
C PRO A 256 42.01 29.38 -12.05
N SER A 257 42.21 30.54 -11.45
CA SER A 257 41.19 31.50 -11.01
C SER A 257 40.42 32.22 -12.13
N SER A 258 40.57 31.84 -13.41
CA SER A 258 40.27 32.74 -14.53
C SER A 258 39.16 32.32 -15.48
N ILE A 259 38.56 31.13 -15.34
CA ILE A 259 37.48 30.72 -16.26
C ILE A 259 36.23 30.41 -15.46
N PHE A 260 35.21 31.19 -15.72
CA PHE A 260 33.99 31.22 -14.93
C PHE A 260 32.87 31.65 -15.86
N PHE A 261 31.76 30.91 -15.83
CA PHE A 261 30.53 31.34 -16.48
C PHE A 261 29.64 32.03 -15.47
N ARG A 262 29.06 33.18 -15.81
CA ARG A 262 28.14 33.92 -14.91
C ARG A 262 26.69 33.71 -15.36
N PRO A 263 25.87 32.90 -14.65
CA PRO A 263 24.42 32.87 -14.90
C PRO A 263 23.79 34.24 -14.70
N ASN A 264 22.66 34.44 -15.37
CA ASN A 264 21.79 35.55 -15.02
C ASN A 264 21.28 35.35 -13.57
N THR A 265 21.50 36.35 -12.73
CA THR A 265 21.19 36.36 -11.30
C THR A 265 19.74 35.95 -11.01
N ASN A 266 18.79 36.39 -11.83
CA ASN A 266 17.38 36.05 -11.65
C ASN A 266 17.12 34.54 -11.72
N PHE A 267 17.78 33.84 -12.65
CA PHE A 267 17.67 32.39 -12.76
C PHE A 267 18.26 31.68 -11.55
N SER A 268 19.39 32.15 -11.01
CA SER A 268 20.02 31.57 -9.81
C SER A 268 19.12 31.68 -8.58
N LEU A 269 18.47 32.82 -8.41
CA LEU A 269 17.52 33.03 -7.32
C LEU A 269 16.26 32.18 -7.52
N LEU A 270 15.70 32.15 -8.73
CA LEU A 270 14.51 31.36 -9.04
C LEU A 270 14.74 29.86 -8.82
N ASN A 271 15.87 29.34 -9.30
CA ASN A 271 16.24 27.95 -9.12
C ASN A 271 16.45 27.61 -7.64
N THR A 272 17.12 28.49 -6.88
CA THR A 272 17.30 28.31 -5.43
C THR A 272 15.95 28.26 -4.69
N ARG A 273 15.01 29.16 -5.02
CA ARG A 273 13.64 29.13 -4.48
C ARG A 273 12.91 27.84 -4.81
N PHE A 274 13.07 27.32 -6.03
CA PHE A 274 12.45 26.07 -6.44
C PHE A 274 12.90 24.89 -5.57
N PHE A 275 14.19 24.75 -5.26
CA PHE A 275 14.66 23.66 -4.39
C PHE A 275 14.20 23.82 -2.94
N ILE A 276 14.15 25.05 -2.42
CA ILE A 276 13.58 25.35 -1.10
C ILE A 276 12.09 24.97 -1.07
N MET A 277 11.34 25.31 -2.11
CA MET A 277 9.92 24.96 -2.25
C MET A 277 9.74 23.43 -2.25
N CYS A 278 10.47 22.70 -3.08
CA CYS A 278 10.41 21.23 -3.14
C CYS A 278 10.71 20.58 -1.78
N ASN A 279 11.74 21.05 -1.08
CA ASN A 279 12.08 20.55 0.25
C ASN A 279 10.97 20.85 1.28
N ASN A 280 10.45 22.08 1.30
CA ASN A 280 9.35 22.47 2.18
C ASN A 280 8.08 21.66 1.92
N PHE A 281 7.74 21.39 0.66
CA PHE A 281 6.62 20.53 0.30
C PHE A 281 6.79 19.12 0.86
N ALA A 282 7.94 18.48 0.60
CA ALA A 282 8.22 17.15 1.09
C ALA A 282 8.27 17.09 2.62
N ALA A 283 8.68 18.18 3.28
CA ALA A 283 8.68 18.31 4.73
C ALA A 283 7.31 18.59 5.35
N GLY A 284 6.25 18.79 4.56
CA GLY A 284 4.91 19.12 5.04
C GLY A 284 4.74 20.57 5.52
N LYS A 285 5.70 21.45 5.20
CA LYS A 285 5.68 22.90 5.51
C LYS A 285 4.89 23.64 4.42
N THR A 286 3.57 23.47 4.43
CA THR A 286 2.68 23.89 3.34
C THR A 286 2.63 25.40 3.15
N ASN A 287 2.68 26.20 4.23
CA ASN A 287 2.65 27.66 4.15
C ASN A 287 3.93 28.22 3.54
N GLU A 288 5.09 27.71 3.97
CA GLU A 288 6.40 28.09 3.47
C GLU A 288 6.55 27.70 1.99
N CYS A 289 6.09 26.50 1.63
CA CYS A 289 6.01 26.07 0.24
C CYS A 289 5.14 27.01 -0.60
N LEU A 290 3.93 27.35 -0.12
CA LEU A 290 3.01 28.25 -0.82
C LEU A 290 3.63 29.63 -1.05
N ASN A 291 4.32 30.17 -0.04
CA ASN A 291 5.00 31.46 -0.15
C ASN A 291 6.12 31.44 -1.20
N GLN A 292 6.95 30.38 -1.22
CA GLN A 292 7.98 30.23 -2.26
C GLN A 292 7.37 30.05 -3.65
N LEU A 293 6.31 29.26 -3.77
CA LEU A 293 5.63 29.04 -5.05
C LEU A 293 5.06 30.34 -5.62
N LYS A 294 4.43 31.20 -4.81
CA LYS A 294 3.98 32.53 -5.24
C LYS A 294 5.12 33.38 -5.78
N LEU A 295 6.23 33.45 -5.05
CA LEU A 295 7.43 34.20 -5.46
C LEU A 295 8.06 33.62 -6.74
N ILE A 296 8.03 32.30 -6.93
CA ILE A 296 8.47 31.66 -8.17
C ILE A 296 7.57 32.11 -9.31
N LEU A 297 6.25 31.98 -9.18
CA LEU A 297 5.27 32.33 -10.22
C LEU A 297 5.32 33.81 -10.62
N GLU A 298 5.49 34.72 -9.66
CA GLU A 298 5.65 36.16 -9.92
C GLU A 298 6.87 36.49 -10.79
N ASN A 299 7.94 35.69 -10.66
CA ASN A 299 9.21 35.89 -11.37
C ASN A 299 9.42 34.89 -12.51
N PHE A 300 8.45 34.01 -12.78
CA PHE A 300 8.56 32.97 -13.80
C PHE A 300 8.08 33.51 -15.15
N SER A 301 9.00 33.71 -16.10
CA SER A 301 8.65 34.03 -17.49
C SER A 301 8.74 32.76 -18.35
N PRO A 302 7.60 32.21 -18.83
CA PRO A 302 7.62 31.05 -19.72
C PRO A 302 8.54 31.27 -20.93
N ASN A 303 8.45 32.43 -21.57
CA ASN A 303 9.14 32.66 -22.83
C ASN A 303 10.66 32.79 -22.70
N GLU A 304 11.18 33.28 -21.56
CA GLU A 304 12.62 33.40 -21.33
C GLU A 304 13.23 32.10 -20.77
N ASN A 305 12.47 31.36 -19.96
CA ASN A 305 12.95 30.14 -19.33
C ASN A 305 12.98 28.94 -20.29
N PHE A 306 12.10 28.90 -21.31
CA PHE A 306 11.97 27.78 -22.24
C PHE A 306 12.85 27.86 -23.49
N GLN A 307 13.39 29.03 -23.85
CA GLN A 307 14.24 29.18 -25.05
C GLN A 307 15.69 28.73 -24.87
N ILE A 308 16.10 28.32 -23.67
CA ILE A 308 17.50 28.00 -23.34
C ILE A 308 17.87 26.53 -23.70
N SER A 309 16.96 25.77 -24.33
CA SER A 309 16.98 24.29 -24.47
C SER A 309 18.21 23.65 -25.14
N LYS A 310 19.21 24.43 -25.60
CA LYS A 310 20.48 23.91 -26.14
C LYS A 310 21.73 24.38 -25.41
N SER A 311 21.64 25.25 -24.40
CA SER A 311 22.83 25.73 -23.71
C SER A 311 23.13 24.90 -22.45
N TYR A 312 24.41 24.79 -22.13
CA TYR A 312 24.96 24.28 -20.87
C TYR A 312 24.16 24.68 -19.62
N MET A 313 23.62 25.90 -19.62
CA MET A 313 22.91 26.50 -18.48
C MET A 313 21.48 26.00 -18.31
N ALA A 314 20.84 25.52 -19.39
CA ALA A 314 19.48 25.01 -19.28
C ALA A 314 19.42 23.86 -18.29
N LYS A 315 20.41 22.96 -18.27
CA LYS A 315 20.39 21.78 -17.41
C LYS A 315 20.57 22.10 -15.93
N LEU A 316 21.58 22.91 -15.58
CA LEU A 316 21.85 23.30 -14.19
C LEU A 316 20.67 24.09 -13.57
N MET A 317 20.05 24.94 -14.37
CA MET A 317 19.06 25.92 -13.93
C MET A 317 17.62 25.53 -14.28
N TYR A 318 17.43 24.33 -14.87
CA TYR A 318 16.14 23.85 -15.32
C TYR A 318 15.15 23.77 -14.17
N ILE A 319 13.92 24.21 -14.42
CA ILE A 319 12.76 23.91 -13.58
C ILE A 319 11.80 23.14 -14.48
N GLU A 320 11.53 21.89 -14.12
CA GLU A 320 10.64 21.04 -14.91
C GLU A 320 9.21 21.56 -14.80
N GLN A 321 8.61 21.90 -15.96
CA GLN A 321 7.30 22.53 -16.01
C GLN A 321 6.21 21.64 -15.43
N ASP A 322 6.29 20.33 -15.68
CA ASP A 322 5.33 19.36 -15.17
C ASP A 322 5.41 19.24 -13.64
N GLN A 323 6.62 19.33 -13.07
CA GLN A 323 6.77 19.39 -11.61
C GLN A 323 6.16 20.67 -11.05
N LEU A 324 6.51 21.84 -11.61
CA LEU A 324 5.97 23.12 -11.15
C LEU A 324 4.44 23.16 -11.27
N LYS A 325 3.89 22.63 -12.37
CA LYS A 325 2.44 22.46 -12.58
C LYS A 325 1.83 21.57 -11.49
N GLY A 326 2.46 20.43 -11.19
CA GLY A 326 2.02 19.55 -10.10
C GLY A 326 1.96 20.25 -8.74
N TYR A 327 2.91 21.14 -8.43
CA TYR A 327 2.84 21.97 -7.22
C TYR A 327 1.72 23.00 -7.28
N CYS A 328 1.53 23.69 -8.42
CA CYS A 328 0.41 24.62 -8.60
C CYS A 328 -0.94 23.93 -8.43
N ASP A 329 -1.12 22.74 -8.98
CA ASP A 329 -2.34 21.94 -8.86
C ASP A 329 -2.55 21.48 -7.40
N ALA A 330 -1.48 21.04 -6.72
CA ALA A 330 -1.53 20.70 -5.29
C ALA A 330 -1.94 21.88 -4.40
N PHE A 331 -1.63 23.12 -4.81
CA PHE A 331 -2.01 24.36 -4.12
C PHE A 331 -3.18 25.13 -4.76
N GLY A 332 -3.84 24.57 -5.78
CA GLY A 332 -5.05 25.15 -6.39
C GLY A 332 -4.81 26.54 -6.98
N MET A 333 -3.62 26.77 -7.54
CA MET A 333 -3.20 28.04 -8.16
C MET A 333 -3.17 27.95 -9.70
N SER A 334 -4.01 27.06 -10.23
CA SER A 334 -4.02 26.57 -11.60
C SER A 334 -4.37 27.65 -12.64
N GLU A 335 -4.87 28.82 -12.21
CA GLU A 335 -5.14 29.98 -13.07
C GLU A 335 -3.89 30.60 -13.74
N SER A 336 -2.69 30.37 -13.19
CA SER A 336 -1.44 31.01 -13.66
C SER A 336 -0.70 30.28 -14.80
N LEU A 337 -1.01 29.01 -15.06
CA LEU A 337 -0.39 28.18 -16.11
C LEU A 337 -1.50 27.52 -16.93
N LYS A 338 -2.19 28.30 -17.78
CA LYS A 338 -3.36 27.86 -18.56
C LYS A 338 -3.15 26.49 -19.25
N SER A 339 -3.86 25.47 -18.78
CA SER A 339 -4.96 24.81 -19.53
C SER A 339 -5.38 23.52 -18.84
N THR A 340 -6.40 23.58 -17.98
CA THR A 340 -7.47 22.59 -17.81
C THR A 340 -8.54 23.19 -16.90
N SER A 341 -9.80 22.81 -17.10
CA SER A 341 -11.03 23.52 -16.71
C SER A 341 -11.17 23.84 -15.21
N SER A 342 -11.60 25.08 -14.93
CA SER A 342 -11.80 25.74 -13.62
C SER A 342 -12.83 25.11 -12.68
N ILE A 343 -13.27 23.87 -12.94
CA ILE A 343 -14.40 23.27 -12.24
C ILE A 343 -14.02 22.03 -11.44
N ASP A 344 -12.88 21.40 -11.76
CA ASP A 344 -12.31 20.37 -10.90
C ASP A 344 -11.84 20.98 -9.55
N GLU A 345 -11.26 22.18 -9.54
CA GLU A 345 -10.65 22.78 -8.33
C GLU A 345 -11.63 23.13 -7.19
N ASN A 346 -12.88 23.49 -7.51
CA ASN A 346 -13.86 23.85 -6.49
C ASN A 346 -14.42 22.63 -5.72
N ILE A 347 -14.34 21.45 -6.34
CA ILE A 347 -14.78 20.18 -5.75
C ILE A 347 -13.78 19.69 -4.69
N TYR A 348 -12.48 20.02 -4.84
CA TYR A 348 -11.42 19.54 -3.93
C TYR A 348 -11.17 20.42 -2.69
N ARG A 349 -11.72 21.65 -2.61
CA ARG A 349 -11.33 22.64 -1.58
C ARG A 349 -12.45 23.30 -0.78
N GLY A 350 -13.72 23.21 -1.21
CA GLY A 350 -14.81 24.02 -0.66
C GLY A 350 -15.89 23.25 0.08
N LEU A 351 -16.60 23.94 0.99
CA LEU A 351 -17.91 23.51 1.50
C LEU A 351 -18.86 23.33 0.30
N ILE A 352 -19.22 22.09 0.02
CA ILE A 352 -20.04 21.68 -1.12
C ILE A 352 -21.39 22.40 -1.08
N ASN A 353 -21.69 23.17 -2.13
CA ASN A 353 -22.95 23.89 -2.32
C ASN A 353 -23.76 23.32 -3.50
N ASP A 354 -25.01 23.76 -3.66
CA ASP A 354 -25.92 23.25 -4.70
C ASP A 354 -25.40 23.49 -6.13
N GLU A 355 -24.61 24.54 -6.37
CA GLU A 355 -23.95 24.80 -7.66
C GLU A 355 -22.88 23.74 -7.99
N SER A 356 -22.08 23.36 -6.99
CA SER A 356 -21.06 22.30 -7.13
C SER A 356 -21.70 20.95 -7.50
N ILE A 357 -22.87 20.67 -6.92
CA ILE A 357 -23.61 19.42 -7.16
C ILE A 357 -24.29 19.44 -8.54
N SER A 358 -24.85 20.59 -8.95
CA SER A 358 -25.47 20.76 -10.27
C SER A 358 -24.46 20.56 -11.42
N TYR A 359 -23.22 21.01 -11.22
CA TYR A 359 -22.12 20.77 -12.16
C TYR A 359 -21.75 19.28 -12.31
N LEU A 360 -21.63 18.55 -11.20
CA LEU A 360 -21.33 17.12 -11.20
C LEU A 360 -22.42 16.27 -11.90
N THR A 361 -23.63 16.81 -12.05
CA THR A 361 -24.76 16.19 -12.77
C THR A 361 -24.93 16.63 -14.23
N SER A 362 -24.37 17.78 -14.65
CA SER A 362 -24.64 18.36 -15.99
C SER A 362 -23.69 17.87 -17.09
N GLU A 363 -22.49 17.40 -16.72
CA GLU A 363 -21.50 16.87 -17.65
C GLU A 363 -21.38 15.33 -17.52
N PRO A 364 -21.35 14.56 -18.61
CA PRO A 364 -21.03 13.13 -18.59
C PRO A 364 -19.53 12.94 -18.35
N LEU A 365 -19.05 13.33 -17.16
CA LEU A 365 -17.68 13.12 -16.72
C LEU A 365 -17.40 11.61 -16.65
N LYS A 366 -16.40 11.15 -17.41
CA LYS A 366 -15.89 9.76 -17.40
C LYS A 366 -15.87 9.25 -15.96
N TYR A 367 -16.68 8.25 -15.63
CA TYR A 367 -16.64 7.64 -14.30
C TYR A 367 -15.23 7.13 -13.99
N THR A 368 -14.64 7.66 -12.91
CA THR A 368 -13.34 7.31 -12.34
C THR A 368 -13.52 6.80 -10.91
N LEU A 369 -12.54 6.06 -10.38
CA LEU A 369 -12.51 5.67 -8.96
C LEU A 369 -12.51 6.88 -8.02
N VAL A 370 -11.96 8.01 -8.48
CA VAL A 370 -11.95 9.30 -7.75
C VAL A 370 -13.37 9.84 -7.59
N ARG A 371 -14.13 9.98 -8.70
CA ARG A 371 -15.54 10.42 -8.67
C ARG A 371 -16.37 9.56 -7.73
N ARG A 372 -16.14 8.24 -7.74
CA ARG A 372 -16.80 7.31 -6.84
C ARG A 372 -16.53 7.68 -5.39
N ALA A 373 -15.26 7.74 -4.99
CA ALA A 373 -14.86 8.07 -3.62
C ALA A 373 -15.43 9.41 -3.15
N GLU A 374 -15.40 10.42 -4.01
CA GLU A 374 -15.96 11.74 -3.73
C GLU A 374 -17.47 11.69 -3.52
N CYS A 375 -18.25 11.11 -4.44
CA CYS A 375 -19.70 11.01 -4.28
C CYS A 375 -20.10 10.33 -2.95
N TYR A 376 -19.33 9.32 -2.50
CA TYR A 376 -19.52 8.70 -1.19
C TYR A 376 -19.16 9.65 -0.03
N GLN A 377 -18.05 10.38 -0.13
CA GLN A 377 -17.64 11.36 0.88
C GLN A 377 -18.69 12.48 1.01
N ILE A 378 -19.15 13.04 -0.11
CA ILE A 378 -20.19 14.07 -0.16
C ILE A 378 -21.47 13.56 0.50
N ALA A 379 -21.94 12.37 0.12
CA ALA A 379 -23.17 11.79 0.67
C ALA A 379 -23.08 11.41 2.15
N SER A 380 -21.87 11.19 2.68
CA SER A 380 -21.66 10.84 4.10
C SER A 380 -21.37 12.04 5.00
N THR A 381 -20.95 13.18 4.44
CA THR A 381 -20.55 14.37 5.20
C THR A 381 -21.48 15.57 5.02
N SER A 382 -22.19 15.65 3.89
CA SER A 382 -23.05 16.79 3.55
C SER A 382 -24.47 16.63 4.09
N SER A 383 -25.02 17.70 4.67
CA SER A 383 -26.43 17.81 5.02
C SER A 383 -27.31 18.30 3.86
N VAL A 384 -26.72 18.58 2.70
CA VAL A 384 -27.41 19.18 1.54
C VAL A 384 -28.29 18.12 0.86
N SER A 385 -29.54 18.47 0.54
CA SER A 385 -30.52 17.51 -0.02
C SER A 385 -30.10 16.92 -1.37
N THR A 386 -29.33 17.68 -2.15
CA THR A 386 -28.82 17.31 -3.48
C THR A 386 -27.66 16.31 -3.40
N ALA A 387 -27.05 16.08 -2.23
CA ALA A 387 -26.02 15.05 -2.04
C ALA A 387 -26.57 13.63 -2.29
N LEU A 388 -27.84 13.39 -1.99
CA LEU A 388 -28.53 12.13 -2.30
C LEU A 388 -28.79 11.98 -3.80
N ASP A 389 -29.05 13.08 -4.50
CA ASP A 389 -29.25 13.09 -5.96
C ASP A 389 -27.96 12.73 -6.68
N LEU A 390 -26.83 13.28 -6.21
CA LEU A 390 -25.50 12.93 -6.71
C LEU A 390 -25.16 11.45 -6.48
N LEU A 391 -25.42 10.94 -5.27
CA LEU A 391 -25.18 9.52 -4.94
C LEU A 391 -26.04 8.60 -5.81
N ALA A 392 -27.32 8.95 -5.98
CA ALA A 392 -28.26 8.23 -6.85
C ALA A 392 -27.76 8.18 -8.30
N TYR A 393 -27.33 9.31 -8.86
CA TYR A 393 -26.78 9.37 -10.21
C TYR A 393 -25.50 8.54 -10.35
N ASN A 394 -24.57 8.62 -9.39
CA ASN A 394 -23.33 7.86 -9.42
C ASN A 394 -23.58 6.34 -9.34
N LEU A 395 -24.57 5.89 -8.58
CA LEU A 395 -25.01 4.49 -8.56
C LEU A 395 -25.59 4.03 -9.90
N CYS A 396 -26.31 4.89 -10.61
CA CYS A 396 -26.81 4.58 -11.94
C CYS A 396 -25.67 4.36 -12.93
N GLU A 397 -24.62 5.19 -12.87
CA GLU A 397 -23.37 5.00 -13.61
C GLU A 397 -22.64 3.70 -13.23
N GLU A 398 -22.61 3.33 -11.93
CA GLU A 398 -22.08 2.04 -11.46
C GLU A 398 -22.82 0.86 -12.11
N PHE A 399 -24.16 0.91 -12.14
CA PHE A 399 -24.98 -0.12 -12.78
C PHE A 399 -24.69 -0.23 -14.27
N ILE A 400 -24.58 0.88 -15.00
CA ILE A 400 -24.23 0.91 -16.44
C ILE A 400 -22.87 0.25 -16.71
N LYS A 401 -21.95 0.32 -15.75
CA LYS A 401 -20.60 -0.28 -15.81
C LYS A 401 -20.54 -1.70 -15.22
N ASN A 402 -21.67 -2.28 -14.83
CA ASN A 402 -21.76 -3.59 -14.18
C ASN A 402 -20.96 -3.67 -12.88
N ILE A 403 -20.88 -2.56 -12.14
CA ILE A 403 -20.25 -2.46 -10.82
C ILE A 403 -21.36 -2.62 -9.77
N PRO A 404 -21.25 -3.60 -8.85
CA PRO A 404 -22.26 -3.78 -7.82
C PRO A 404 -22.26 -2.60 -6.84
N ALA A 405 -23.47 -2.15 -6.47
CA ALA A 405 -23.66 -1.15 -5.43
C ALA A 405 -23.06 -1.63 -4.10
N THR A 406 -22.35 -0.76 -3.39
CA THR A 406 -21.84 -1.10 -2.07
C THR A 406 -22.98 -1.13 -1.05
N ILE A 407 -22.81 -1.93 0.01
CA ILE A 407 -23.76 -1.95 1.14
C ILE A 407 -23.94 -0.54 1.74
N LEU A 408 -22.89 0.28 1.71
CA LEU A 408 -22.90 1.64 2.27
C LEU A 408 -23.80 2.58 1.45
N SER A 409 -23.72 2.54 0.12
CA SER A 409 -24.57 3.31 -0.79
C SER A 409 -26.04 2.93 -0.64
N LEU A 410 -26.31 1.62 -0.57
CA LEU A 410 -27.67 1.11 -0.37
C LEU A 410 -28.23 1.53 1.00
N LYS A 411 -27.39 1.63 2.04
CA LYS A 411 -27.79 2.16 3.36
C LYS A 411 -28.11 3.65 3.31
N LEU A 412 -27.29 4.46 2.62
CA LEU A 412 -27.49 5.91 2.48
C LEU A 412 -28.78 6.25 1.71
N LEU A 413 -29.12 5.44 0.71
CA LEU A 413 -30.37 5.57 -0.05
C LEU A 413 -31.56 4.84 0.55
N LYS A 414 -31.43 4.16 1.70
CA LYS A 414 -32.49 3.31 2.27
C LYS A 414 -33.76 4.08 2.67
N ASN A 415 -33.66 5.41 2.80
CA ASN A 415 -34.80 6.27 3.06
C ASN A 415 -35.70 6.39 1.83
N GLY A 416 -37.03 6.49 2.02
CA GLY A 416 -37.98 6.53 0.90
C GLY A 416 -37.66 7.60 -0.14
N LYS A 417 -37.09 8.74 0.28
CA LYS A 417 -36.65 9.84 -0.58
C LYS A 417 -35.46 9.46 -1.48
N GLY A 418 -34.43 8.80 -0.94
CA GLY A 418 -33.26 8.37 -1.72
C GLY A 418 -33.59 7.29 -2.75
N ILE A 419 -34.46 6.35 -2.37
CA ILE A 419 -34.99 5.31 -3.27
C ILE A 419 -35.74 5.95 -4.46
N LEU A 420 -36.61 6.92 -4.18
CA LEU A 420 -37.37 7.64 -5.20
C LEU A 420 -36.45 8.41 -6.16
N GLN A 421 -35.41 9.03 -5.64
CA GLN A 421 -34.45 9.77 -6.44
C GLN A 421 -33.64 8.86 -7.37
N MET A 422 -33.16 7.73 -6.85
CA MET A 422 -32.49 6.71 -7.66
C MET A 422 -33.39 6.18 -8.77
N ALA A 423 -34.68 5.95 -8.49
CA ALA A 423 -35.64 5.54 -9.51
C ALA A 423 -35.78 6.61 -10.62
N LYS A 424 -35.84 7.91 -10.27
CA LYS A 424 -35.88 9.02 -11.23
C LYS A 424 -34.62 9.11 -12.08
N SER A 425 -33.44 9.02 -11.48
CA SER A 425 -32.16 9.05 -12.19
C SER A 425 -32.02 7.89 -13.18
N LEU A 426 -32.37 6.67 -12.77
CA LEU A 426 -32.39 5.50 -13.66
C LEU A 426 -33.36 5.69 -14.83
N LEU A 427 -34.55 6.22 -14.56
CA LEU A 427 -35.56 6.53 -15.59
C LEU A 427 -34.98 7.50 -16.63
N GLN A 428 -34.38 8.60 -16.16
CA GLN A 428 -33.81 9.65 -16.98
C GLN A 428 -32.64 9.15 -17.84
N MET A 429 -31.73 8.35 -17.26
CA MET A 429 -30.60 7.74 -17.99
C MET A 429 -31.04 6.68 -19.01
N SER A 430 -32.16 5.99 -18.75
CA SER A 430 -32.70 4.99 -19.69
C SER A 430 -33.23 5.62 -21.00
N GLN A 431 -33.57 6.92 -20.96
CA GLN A 431 -34.04 7.71 -22.10
C GLN A 431 -32.89 8.36 -22.89
N ASP A 432 -31.65 8.29 -22.41
CA ASP A 432 -30.53 8.90 -23.11
C ASP A 432 -30.30 8.22 -24.47
N SER A 433 -30.46 9.01 -25.54
CA SER A 433 -30.26 8.58 -26.93
C SER A 433 -28.81 8.20 -27.23
N LYS A 434 -27.85 8.71 -26.44
CA LYS A 434 -26.41 8.43 -26.57
C LYS A 434 -25.98 7.10 -25.93
N LEU A 435 -26.85 6.47 -25.13
CA LEU A 435 -26.55 5.19 -24.49
C LEU A 435 -26.64 4.02 -25.49
N ASP A 436 -25.61 3.18 -25.53
CA ASP A 436 -25.65 1.91 -26.27
C ASP A 436 -26.80 1.00 -25.79
N ASN A 437 -27.37 0.22 -26.71
CA ASN A 437 -28.50 -0.67 -26.47
C ASN A 437 -28.25 -1.66 -25.33
N LYS A 438 -27.02 -2.16 -25.16
CA LYS A 438 -26.66 -3.07 -24.06
C LYS A 438 -26.79 -2.40 -22.69
N LYS A 439 -26.30 -1.17 -22.58
CA LYS A 439 -26.40 -0.36 -21.35
C LYS A 439 -27.84 0.01 -21.03
N ARG A 440 -28.62 0.35 -22.07
CA ARG A 440 -30.04 0.67 -21.94
C ARG A 440 -30.85 -0.55 -21.46
N LEU A 441 -30.52 -1.76 -21.92
CA LEU A 441 -31.13 -3.00 -21.44
C LEU A 441 -30.83 -3.25 -19.96
N LEU A 442 -29.57 -3.07 -19.54
CA LEU A 442 -29.11 -3.27 -18.16
C LEU A 442 -29.83 -2.33 -17.17
N LEU A 443 -30.00 -1.06 -17.56
CA LEU A 443 -30.79 -0.09 -16.79
C LEU A 443 -32.25 -0.52 -16.65
N LYS A 444 -32.88 -1.02 -17.72
CA LYS A 444 -34.27 -1.52 -17.69
C LYS A 444 -34.44 -2.73 -16.79
N GLU A 445 -33.48 -3.66 -16.80
CA GLU A 445 -33.46 -4.83 -15.91
C GLU A 445 -33.29 -4.42 -14.44
N THR A 446 -32.39 -3.47 -14.17
CA THR A 446 -32.18 -2.90 -12.83
C THR A 446 -33.45 -2.22 -12.31
N LEU A 447 -34.11 -1.43 -13.15
CA LEU A 447 -35.36 -0.76 -12.81
C LEU A 447 -36.48 -1.77 -12.53
N SER A 448 -36.58 -2.83 -13.34
CA SER A 448 -37.52 -3.93 -13.13
C SER A 448 -37.28 -4.64 -11.80
N PHE A 449 -36.02 -4.93 -11.47
CA PHE A 449 -35.63 -5.56 -10.21
C PHE A 449 -36.01 -4.70 -9.00
N LEU A 450 -35.74 -3.38 -9.06
CA LEU A 450 -36.07 -2.45 -7.99
C LEU A 450 -37.58 -2.30 -7.79
N ALA A 451 -38.36 -2.27 -8.87
CA ALA A 451 -39.82 -2.21 -8.80
C ALA A 451 -40.42 -3.46 -8.11
N ILE A 452 -39.85 -4.64 -8.34
CA ILE A 452 -40.28 -5.90 -7.71
C ILE A 452 -39.93 -5.92 -6.22
N THR A 453 -38.76 -5.43 -5.87
CA THR A 453 -38.22 -5.53 -4.50
C THR A 453 -38.66 -4.38 -3.58
N ILE A 454 -39.09 -3.24 -4.15
CA ILE A 454 -39.37 -2.02 -3.40
C ILE A 454 -40.71 -1.38 -3.84
N PRO A 455 -41.79 -1.50 -3.03
CA PRO A 455 -43.13 -0.98 -3.39
C PRO A 455 -43.18 0.51 -3.71
N LEU A 456 -42.32 1.33 -3.07
CA LEU A 456 -42.23 2.77 -3.33
C LEU A 456 -41.72 3.09 -4.75
N VAL A 457 -40.82 2.26 -5.29
CA VAL A 457 -40.28 2.42 -6.65
C VAL A 457 -41.36 2.11 -7.68
N ASP A 458 -42.11 1.04 -7.47
CA ASP A 458 -43.24 0.65 -8.33
C ASP A 458 -44.34 1.72 -8.37
N ALA A 459 -44.68 2.30 -7.23
CA ALA A 459 -45.64 3.40 -7.15
C ALA A 459 -45.17 4.65 -7.91
N GLU A 460 -43.87 4.96 -7.88
CA GLU A 460 -43.31 6.13 -8.57
C GLU A 460 -43.19 5.91 -10.08
N ILE A 461 -42.73 4.71 -10.50
CA ILE A 461 -42.74 4.31 -11.90
C ILE A 461 -44.17 4.42 -12.46
N SER A 462 -45.17 3.97 -11.71
CA SER A 462 -46.58 4.02 -12.12
C SER A 462 -47.11 5.44 -12.35
N LYS A 463 -46.60 6.45 -11.62
CA LYS A 463 -46.95 7.86 -11.86
C LYS A 463 -46.32 8.41 -13.13
N CYS A 464 -45.14 7.91 -13.48
CA CYS A 464 -44.38 8.36 -14.64
C CYS A 464 -44.70 7.56 -15.91
N ILE A 465 -45.40 6.41 -15.86
CA ILE A 465 -45.64 5.52 -17.01
C ILE A 465 -46.11 6.26 -18.29
N ASN A 466 -46.88 7.34 -18.18
CA ASN A 466 -47.36 8.13 -19.31
C ASN A 466 -46.25 8.93 -20.04
N ASP A 467 -45.20 9.35 -19.33
CA ASP A 467 -44.08 10.12 -19.88
C ASP A 467 -42.97 9.22 -20.45
N PHE A 468 -43.01 7.91 -20.16
CA PHE A 468 -41.89 7.00 -20.40
C PHE A 468 -42.13 5.92 -21.47
N GLY A 469 -43.22 6.03 -22.24
CA GLY A 469 -43.48 5.29 -23.49
C GLY A 469 -43.12 3.81 -23.47
N ASN A 470 -44.09 2.92 -23.25
CA ASN A 470 -43.95 1.45 -23.34
C ASN A 470 -42.58 0.94 -22.90
N LEU A 471 -42.11 1.33 -21.71
CA LEU A 471 -41.19 0.49 -20.96
C LEU A 471 -41.92 -0.83 -20.78
N GLN A 472 -41.66 -1.82 -21.66
CA GLN A 472 -41.95 -3.22 -21.39
C GLN A 472 -41.07 -3.64 -20.21
N LEU A 473 -41.36 -3.10 -19.02
CA LEU A 473 -41.07 -3.79 -17.79
C LEU A 473 -41.80 -5.09 -17.96
N LYS A 474 -41.06 -6.16 -18.31
CA LYS A 474 -41.61 -7.51 -18.37
C LYS A 474 -42.47 -7.62 -17.13
N ASN A 475 -43.74 -7.95 -17.32
CA ASN A 475 -44.72 -8.03 -16.25
C ASN A 475 -44.26 -9.16 -15.32
N PHE A 476 -43.25 -8.95 -14.48
CA PHE A 476 -42.76 -9.96 -13.54
C PHE A 476 -43.80 -10.21 -12.46
N ARG A 477 -44.84 -9.36 -12.37
CA ARG A 477 -46.09 -9.65 -11.68
C ARG A 477 -46.81 -10.90 -12.21
N SER A 478 -46.57 -11.32 -13.46
CA SER A 478 -47.06 -12.61 -13.98
C SER A 478 -46.14 -13.79 -13.66
N VAL A 479 -44.90 -13.52 -13.21
CA VAL A 479 -44.10 -14.52 -12.51
C VAL A 479 -44.64 -14.59 -11.09
N VAL A 480 -45.80 -15.23 -10.95
CA VAL A 480 -46.24 -15.79 -9.66
C VAL A 480 -44.99 -16.47 -9.11
N PRO A 481 -44.51 -16.14 -7.89
CA PRO A 481 -43.44 -16.92 -7.30
C PRO A 481 -43.89 -18.36 -7.45
N LYS A 482 -43.11 -19.19 -8.17
CA LYS A 482 -43.39 -20.62 -8.26
C LYS A 482 -43.68 -20.99 -6.82
N ASN A 483 -44.94 -21.32 -6.48
CA ASN A 483 -45.29 -21.67 -5.12
C ASN A 483 -44.28 -22.76 -4.80
N VAL A 484 -43.27 -22.42 -4.00
CA VAL A 484 -42.32 -23.39 -3.52
C VAL A 484 -43.24 -24.28 -2.73
N GLY A 485 -43.56 -25.45 -3.32
CA GLY A 485 -44.75 -26.21 -2.95
C GLY A 485 -44.83 -26.19 -1.44
N THR A 486 -45.92 -25.63 -0.89
CA THR A 486 -46.04 -25.43 0.55
C THR A 486 -45.63 -26.74 1.19
N ALA A 487 -44.62 -26.68 2.08
CA ALA A 487 -44.17 -27.88 2.78
C ALA A 487 -45.43 -28.62 3.25
N PRO A 488 -45.58 -29.92 2.92
CA PRO A 488 -46.81 -30.63 3.18
C PRO A 488 -47.22 -30.38 4.63
N SER A 489 -48.47 -30.01 4.85
CA SER A 489 -48.93 -29.61 6.17
C SER A 489 -48.62 -30.71 7.18
N ILE A 490 -48.42 -30.36 8.46
CA ILE A 490 -48.17 -31.37 9.50
C ILE A 490 -49.25 -32.46 9.48
N SER A 491 -50.50 -32.11 9.16
CA SER A 491 -51.60 -33.07 8.96
C SER A 491 -51.39 -33.96 7.74
N MET A 492 -51.02 -33.41 6.58
CA MET A 492 -50.75 -34.18 5.36
C MET A 492 -49.52 -35.09 5.50
N LEU A 493 -48.46 -34.60 6.15
CA LEU A 493 -47.32 -35.44 6.54
C LEU A 493 -47.77 -36.54 7.50
N LYS A 494 -48.55 -36.22 8.55
CA LYS A 494 -49.08 -37.21 9.50
C LYS A 494 -49.97 -38.26 8.82
N GLU A 495 -50.73 -37.89 7.78
CA GLU A 495 -51.58 -38.80 7.02
C GLU A 495 -50.78 -39.72 6.08
N VAL A 496 -49.76 -39.17 5.41
CA VAL A 496 -48.79 -39.97 4.63
C VAL A 496 -47.97 -40.88 5.55
N LEU A 497 -47.69 -40.43 6.78
CA LEU A 497 -46.96 -41.17 7.81
C LEU A 497 -47.79 -42.23 8.51
N SER A 498 -49.09 -42.00 8.72
CA SER A 498 -49.97 -42.93 9.42
C SER A 498 -50.28 -44.18 8.58
N GLY A 499 -50.17 -44.10 7.25
CA GLY A 499 -50.30 -45.23 6.32
C GLY A 499 -49.00 -45.77 5.70
N GLY A 500 -47.86 -45.14 5.98
CA GLY A 500 -46.57 -45.50 5.37
C GLY A 500 -45.88 -46.71 6.04
N PRO A 501 -44.99 -47.43 5.34
CA PRO A 501 -44.14 -48.48 5.92
C PRO A 501 -43.47 -48.02 7.22
N ASP A 502 -43.33 -48.91 8.22
CA ASP A 502 -42.67 -48.62 9.51
C ASP A 502 -41.30 -47.91 9.32
N TYR A 503 -40.59 -48.26 8.25
CA TYR A 503 -39.36 -47.59 7.81
C TYR A 503 -39.48 -46.07 7.64
N TRP A 504 -40.55 -45.56 7.04
CA TRP A 504 -40.78 -44.12 6.83
C TRP A 504 -41.14 -43.40 8.12
N ARG A 505 -41.94 -44.04 8.99
CA ARG A 505 -42.25 -43.50 10.33
C ARG A 505 -40.97 -43.35 11.15
N LEU A 506 -40.09 -44.33 11.07
CA LEU A 506 -38.80 -44.32 11.75
C LEU A 506 -37.87 -43.22 11.21
N ILE A 507 -37.89 -42.93 9.91
CA ILE A 507 -37.14 -41.82 9.30
C ILE A 507 -37.68 -40.45 9.75
N LEU A 508 -38.99 -40.26 9.76
CA LEU A 508 -39.62 -38.94 9.85
C LEU A 508 -40.04 -38.52 11.28
N SER A 509 -40.30 -39.48 12.17
CA SER A 509 -40.71 -39.17 13.55
C SER A 509 -39.53 -38.69 14.41
N TYR A 510 -39.80 -37.78 15.33
CA TYR A 510 -38.90 -37.37 16.41
C TYR A 510 -39.47 -37.69 17.80
N ASP A 511 -40.59 -38.43 17.88
CA ASP A 511 -41.13 -38.92 19.14
C ASP A 511 -40.41 -40.22 19.53
N ILE A 512 -39.68 -40.20 20.65
CA ILE A 512 -38.93 -41.37 21.15
C ILE A 512 -39.84 -42.59 21.34
N SER A 513 -41.07 -42.39 21.81
CA SER A 513 -42.02 -43.49 22.06
C SER A 513 -42.42 -44.17 20.75
N GLU A 514 -42.69 -43.37 19.72
CA GLU A 514 -42.99 -43.86 18.38
C GLU A 514 -41.78 -44.54 17.74
N LEU A 515 -40.59 -43.93 17.84
CA LEU A 515 -39.35 -44.49 17.30
C LEU A 515 -39.01 -45.83 17.93
N LYS A 516 -39.11 -45.95 19.25
CA LYS A 516 -38.86 -47.18 20.01
C LYS A 516 -39.85 -48.28 19.63
N GLY A 517 -41.15 -47.94 19.55
CA GLY A 517 -42.19 -48.88 19.13
C GLY A 517 -41.99 -49.36 17.69
N THR A 518 -41.69 -48.45 16.77
CA THR A 518 -41.52 -48.76 15.34
C THR A 518 -40.23 -49.55 15.07
N PHE A 519 -39.12 -49.21 15.75
CA PHE A 519 -37.87 -49.95 15.68
C PHE A 519 -38.04 -51.40 16.20
N SER A 520 -38.81 -51.58 17.27
CA SER A 520 -39.13 -52.91 17.81
C SER A 520 -39.95 -53.76 16.83
N LYS A 521 -40.92 -53.15 16.12
CA LYS A 521 -41.69 -53.84 15.05
C LYS A 521 -40.80 -54.32 13.91
N MET A 522 -39.72 -53.60 13.60
CA MET A 522 -38.73 -53.97 12.60
C MET A 522 -37.68 -55.00 13.09
N SER A 523 -37.97 -55.74 14.17
CA SER A 523 -37.07 -56.75 14.75
C SER A 523 -35.70 -56.20 15.18
N GLY A 524 -35.61 -54.91 15.46
CA GLY A 524 -34.37 -54.24 15.88
C GLY A 524 -33.29 -54.13 14.81
N LYS A 525 -33.57 -54.49 13.56
CA LYS A 525 -32.62 -54.38 12.44
C LYS A 525 -32.97 -53.16 11.60
N PHE A 526 -32.23 -52.08 11.78
CA PHE A 526 -32.36 -50.88 10.94
C PHE A 526 -30.97 -50.39 10.50
N LYS A 527 -30.70 -50.48 9.20
CA LYS A 527 -29.48 -49.89 8.64
C LYS A 527 -29.75 -48.41 8.38
N VAL A 528 -29.17 -47.56 9.23
CA VAL A 528 -29.24 -46.11 9.12
C VAL A 528 -28.85 -45.67 7.69
N PRO A 529 -29.72 -44.93 6.95
CA PRO A 529 -29.40 -44.52 5.59
C PRO A 529 -28.11 -43.70 5.56
N MET A 530 -27.29 -43.81 4.51
CA MET A 530 -26.01 -43.07 4.36
C MET A 530 -26.09 -41.56 4.60
N ARG A 531 -27.29 -40.97 4.47
CA ARG A 531 -27.57 -39.54 4.69
C ARG A 531 -27.60 -39.17 6.17
N TYR A 532 -27.90 -40.13 7.05
CA TYR A 532 -27.89 -39.97 8.49
C TYR A 532 -26.46 -40.13 8.99
N ARG A 533 -25.86 -39.01 9.38
CA ARG A 533 -24.53 -38.98 9.99
C ARG A 533 -24.71 -38.85 11.49
N VAL A 534 -23.84 -39.49 12.27
CA VAL A 534 -23.76 -39.26 13.71
C VAL A 534 -22.71 -38.17 13.95
N SER A 535 -23.00 -37.24 14.87
CA SER A 535 -22.02 -36.20 15.26
C SER A 535 -20.72 -36.86 15.70
N LYS A 536 -19.60 -36.40 15.10
CA LYS A 536 -18.25 -36.85 15.49
C LYS A 536 -17.90 -36.48 16.93
N MET A 537 -18.65 -35.57 17.57
CA MET A 537 -18.42 -35.25 18.99
C MET A 537 -18.86 -36.38 19.91
N ILE A 538 -19.96 -37.05 19.58
CA ILE A 538 -20.59 -38.05 20.46
C ILE A 538 -20.36 -39.47 19.94
N GLY A 539 -20.47 -39.68 18.62
CA GLY A 539 -20.45 -41.00 17.99
C GLY A 539 -19.18 -41.80 18.23
N GLU A 540 -18.02 -41.15 18.37
CA GLU A 540 -16.75 -41.83 18.65
C GLU A 540 -16.75 -42.55 20.00
N VAL A 541 -17.33 -41.95 21.03
CA VAL A 541 -17.38 -42.54 22.38
C VAL A 541 -18.42 -43.66 22.43
N LEU A 542 -19.56 -43.48 21.78
CA LEU A 542 -20.65 -44.47 21.83
C LEU A 542 -20.38 -45.69 20.94
N ASN A 543 -19.70 -45.54 19.81
CA ASN A 543 -19.28 -46.68 18.99
C ASN A 543 -18.29 -47.60 19.73
N ALA A 544 -17.50 -47.06 20.66
CA ALA A 544 -16.56 -47.84 21.47
C ALA A 544 -17.23 -48.69 22.56
N LEU A 545 -18.51 -48.44 22.88
CA LEU A 545 -19.19 -49.03 24.04
C LEU A 545 -20.03 -50.28 23.74
N SER A 546 -19.94 -50.84 22.53
CA SER A 546 -20.51 -52.15 22.12
C SER A 546 -21.88 -52.48 22.74
N ALA A 547 -22.84 -51.55 22.66
CA ALA A 547 -24.16 -51.74 23.27
C ALA A 547 -25.04 -52.67 22.42
N PRO A 548 -25.84 -53.58 23.02
CA PRO A 548 -26.81 -54.42 22.30
C PRO A 548 -27.89 -53.61 21.56
N THR A 549 -28.04 -52.33 21.90
CA THR A 549 -28.95 -51.36 21.27
C THR A 549 -28.22 -50.36 20.36
N ALA A 550 -27.01 -50.70 19.88
CA ALA A 550 -26.18 -49.79 19.08
C ALA A 550 -26.91 -49.20 17.87
N ASP A 551 -27.68 -49.99 17.13
CA ASP A 551 -28.44 -49.50 15.97
C ASP A 551 -29.54 -48.49 16.35
N TYR A 552 -30.23 -48.73 17.47
CA TYR A 552 -31.24 -47.81 17.99
C TYR A 552 -30.61 -46.51 18.48
N ILE A 553 -29.50 -46.60 19.23
CA ILE A 553 -28.76 -45.43 19.71
C ILE A 553 -28.22 -44.64 18.54
N ASN A 554 -27.62 -45.29 17.53
CA ASN A 554 -27.11 -44.63 16.33
C ASN A 554 -28.20 -43.92 15.55
N LEU A 555 -29.41 -44.50 15.47
CA LEU A 555 -30.57 -43.83 14.90
C LEU A 555 -30.91 -42.53 15.66
N LEU A 556 -30.99 -42.58 16.99
CA LEU A 556 -31.29 -41.41 17.82
C LEU A 556 -30.22 -40.31 17.65
N LEU A 557 -28.95 -40.67 17.70
CA LEU A 557 -27.85 -39.72 17.50
C LEU A 557 -27.84 -39.13 16.10
N ALA A 558 -28.19 -39.92 15.07
CA ALA A 558 -28.26 -39.40 13.72
C ALA A 558 -29.45 -38.45 13.50
N LYS A 559 -30.54 -38.64 14.26
CA LYS A 559 -31.65 -37.67 14.31
C LYS A 559 -31.25 -36.37 14.99
N LEU A 560 -30.46 -36.43 16.06
CA LEU A 560 -29.87 -35.22 16.66
C LEU A 560 -29.03 -34.45 15.65
N GLU A 561 -28.16 -35.14 14.90
CA GLU A 561 -27.36 -34.48 13.87
C GLU A 561 -28.22 -33.90 12.74
N GLN A 562 -29.33 -34.54 12.37
CA GLN A 562 -30.28 -33.95 11.42
C GLN A 562 -30.88 -32.64 11.93
N LEU A 563 -31.32 -32.58 13.19
CA LEU A 563 -31.81 -31.34 13.80
C LEU A 563 -30.72 -30.26 13.83
N SER A 564 -29.46 -30.64 14.05
CA SER A 564 -28.32 -29.73 13.95
C SER A 564 -28.16 -29.16 12.54
N ILE A 565 -28.23 -30.00 11.51
CA ILE A 565 -28.08 -29.59 10.10
C ILE A 565 -29.23 -28.70 9.65
N ILE A 566 -30.46 -28.97 10.13
CA ILE A 566 -31.64 -28.15 9.88
C ILE A 566 -31.53 -26.78 10.58
N GLY A 567 -30.80 -26.70 11.70
CA GLY A 567 -30.66 -25.48 12.49
C GLY A 567 -31.78 -25.26 13.50
N ASP A 568 -32.46 -26.34 13.93
CA ASP A 568 -33.50 -26.28 14.96
C ASP A 568 -32.94 -26.63 16.34
N ALA A 569 -32.27 -25.66 16.97
CA ALA A 569 -31.69 -25.82 18.30
C ALA A 569 -32.73 -26.10 19.41
N GLN A 570 -33.99 -25.67 19.24
CA GLN A 570 -35.02 -25.89 20.26
C GLN A 570 -35.46 -27.35 20.28
N GLN A 571 -35.80 -27.90 19.11
CA GLN A 571 -36.13 -29.31 18.98
C GLN A 571 -34.92 -30.21 19.25
N TRP A 572 -33.71 -29.76 18.90
CA TRP A 572 -32.48 -30.47 19.25
C TRP A 572 -32.33 -30.65 20.76
N ASN A 573 -32.51 -29.58 21.54
CA ASN A 573 -32.38 -29.63 23.00
C ASN A 573 -33.42 -30.55 23.65
N SER A 574 -34.69 -30.49 23.22
CA SER A 574 -35.73 -31.36 23.77
C SER A 574 -35.47 -32.83 23.43
N PHE A 575 -35.17 -33.14 22.17
CA PHE A 575 -34.88 -34.49 21.70
C PHE A 575 -33.60 -35.05 22.33
N CYS A 576 -32.58 -34.21 22.57
CA CYS A 576 -31.33 -34.58 23.21
C CYS A 576 -31.54 -35.08 24.64
N ASN A 577 -32.36 -34.37 25.43
CA ASN A 577 -32.69 -34.80 26.79
C ASN A 577 -33.34 -36.19 26.81
N ASP A 578 -34.22 -36.47 25.86
CA ASP A 578 -34.86 -37.78 25.76
C ASP A 578 -33.88 -38.85 25.26
N CYS A 579 -32.98 -38.51 24.32
CA CYS A 579 -31.89 -39.41 23.89
C CYS A 579 -30.98 -39.79 25.07
N VAL A 580 -30.59 -38.84 25.92
CA VAL A 580 -29.75 -39.09 27.10
C VAL A 580 -30.46 -40.02 28.10
N LYS A 581 -31.78 -39.91 28.25
CA LYS A 581 -32.57 -40.85 29.08
C LYS A 581 -32.54 -42.27 28.51
N GLU A 582 -32.68 -42.42 27.19
CA GLU A 582 -32.64 -43.73 26.51
C GLU A 582 -31.25 -44.41 26.58
N LEU A 583 -30.18 -43.64 26.75
CA LEU A 583 -28.84 -44.19 27.03
C LEU A 583 -28.72 -44.86 28.42
N GLY A 584 -29.69 -44.66 29.31
CA GLY A 584 -29.72 -45.28 30.64
C GLY A 584 -28.46 -44.97 31.46
N ASN A 585 -27.78 -46.01 31.98
CA ASN A 585 -26.56 -45.83 32.77
C ASN A 585 -25.40 -45.22 31.98
N MET A 586 -25.34 -45.41 30.65
CA MET A 586 -24.31 -44.76 29.83
C MET A 586 -24.49 -43.24 29.81
N GLY A 587 -25.74 -42.75 29.79
CA GLY A 587 -26.04 -41.31 29.85
C GLY A 587 -25.62 -40.64 31.17
N LYS A 588 -25.30 -41.42 32.21
CA LYS A 588 -24.77 -40.93 33.49
C LYS A 588 -23.24 -40.83 33.52
N ASN A 589 -22.55 -41.32 32.49
CA ASN A 589 -21.09 -41.21 32.41
C ASN A 589 -20.70 -39.72 32.21
N PRO A 590 -19.85 -39.14 33.07
CA PRO A 590 -19.43 -37.74 32.97
C PRO A 590 -18.81 -37.37 31.62
N GLU A 591 -18.04 -38.27 30.99
CA GLU A 591 -17.47 -38.03 29.67
C GLU A 591 -18.57 -37.94 28.60
N ILE A 592 -19.57 -38.82 28.66
CA ILE A 592 -20.70 -38.80 27.71
C ILE A 592 -21.50 -37.50 27.89
N GLN A 593 -21.82 -37.12 29.13
CA GLN A 593 -22.53 -35.88 29.42
C GLN A 593 -21.78 -34.65 28.91
N LEU A 594 -20.46 -34.63 29.10
CA LEU A 594 -19.61 -33.58 28.58
C LEU A 594 -19.68 -33.52 27.04
N ARG A 595 -19.61 -34.67 26.35
CA ARG A 595 -19.67 -34.73 24.88
C ARG A 595 -21.00 -34.22 24.33
N PHE A 596 -22.11 -34.51 25.01
CA PHE A 596 -23.42 -33.93 24.70
C PHE A 596 -23.44 -32.41 24.92
N ALA A 597 -22.84 -31.91 26.00
CA ALA A 597 -22.75 -30.47 26.26
C ALA A 597 -21.92 -29.75 25.17
N TYR A 598 -20.82 -30.36 24.72
CA TYR A 598 -20.04 -29.87 23.59
C TYR A 598 -20.86 -29.83 22.30
N ASP A 599 -21.58 -30.90 21.97
CA ASP A 599 -22.39 -30.94 20.74
C ASP A 599 -23.53 -29.91 20.81
N ALA A 600 -24.13 -29.70 21.99
CA ALA A 600 -25.14 -28.67 22.20
C ALA A 600 -24.60 -27.27 21.91
N VAL A 601 -23.41 -26.95 22.41
CA VAL A 601 -22.76 -25.65 22.13
C VAL A 601 -22.38 -25.52 20.66
N ARG A 602 -21.91 -26.60 20.01
CA ARG A 602 -21.66 -26.61 18.56
C ARG A 602 -22.93 -26.26 17.79
N VAL A 603 -24.04 -26.93 18.08
CA VAL A 603 -25.33 -26.70 17.42
C VAL A 603 -25.78 -25.25 17.60
N GLN A 604 -25.65 -24.71 18.81
CA GLN A 604 -26.01 -23.31 19.09
C GLN A 604 -25.12 -22.33 18.31
N LEU A 605 -23.81 -22.60 18.22
CA LEU A 605 -22.88 -21.80 17.41
C LEU A 605 -23.22 -21.87 15.92
N ASP A 606 -23.49 -23.06 15.37
CA ASP A 606 -23.89 -23.24 13.96
C ASP A 606 -25.21 -22.48 13.65
N CYS A 607 -26.20 -22.57 14.56
CA CYS A 607 -27.45 -21.81 14.49
C CYS A 607 -27.23 -20.30 14.60
N TRP A 608 -26.28 -19.86 15.41
CA TRP A 608 -25.93 -18.45 15.53
C TRP A 608 -25.26 -17.94 14.25
N HIS A 609 -24.27 -18.66 13.72
CA HIS A 609 -23.54 -18.29 12.50
C HIS A 609 -24.45 -18.16 11.29
N SER A 610 -25.42 -19.08 11.13
CA SER A 610 -26.40 -19.01 10.04
C SER A 610 -27.34 -17.79 10.13
N ARG A 611 -27.63 -17.31 11.35
CA ARG A 611 -28.50 -16.14 11.60
C ARG A 611 -27.74 -14.82 11.64
N PHE A 612 -26.45 -14.83 11.97
CA PHE A 612 -25.62 -13.63 12.15
C PHE A 612 -25.67 -12.69 10.93
N ALA A 613 -25.59 -13.24 9.71
CA ALA A 613 -25.66 -12.45 8.48
C ALA A 613 -27.06 -11.86 8.19
N GLN A 614 -28.11 -12.42 8.77
CA GLN A 614 -29.52 -12.08 8.46
C GLN A 614 -30.13 -11.11 9.48
N THR A 615 -29.53 -10.97 10.67
CA THR A 615 -30.14 -10.25 11.80
C THR A 615 -29.31 -9.03 12.18
N PHE A 616 -29.70 -7.84 11.70
CA PHE A 616 -29.04 -6.58 12.11
C PHE A 616 -29.80 -5.95 13.29
N ASN A 617 -29.14 -5.78 14.44
CA ASN A 617 -29.59 -5.02 15.61
C ASN A 617 -30.93 -5.45 16.27
N ALA A 618 -31.28 -6.73 16.25
CA ALA A 618 -32.42 -7.21 17.05
C ALA A 618 -32.01 -7.37 18.54
N PRO A 619 -32.68 -6.70 19.51
CA PRO A 619 -32.35 -6.83 20.94
C PRO A 619 -32.34 -8.29 21.44
N GLN A 620 -33.25 -9.11 20.92
CA GLN A 620 -33.31 -10.54 21.23
C GLN A 620 -32.07 -11.30 20.73
N PHE A 621 -31.54 -10.94 19.57
CA PHE A 621 -30.33 -11.54 19.01
C PHE A 621 -29.10 -11.14 19.83
N LEU A 622 -29.00 -9.88 20.26
CA LEU A 622 -27.93 -9.41 21.14
C LEU A 622 -27.94 -10.17 22.48
N ARG A 623 -29.11 -10.32 23.11
CA ARG A 623 -29.25 -11.10 24.34
C ARG A 623 -28.84 -12.56 24.15
N THR A 624 -29.33 -13.20 23.08
CA THR A 624 -28.96 -14.59 22.74
C THR A 624 -27.45 -14.72 22.50
N THR A 625 -26.82 -13.72 21.89
CA THR A 625 -25.37 -13.67 21.64
C THR A 625 -24.59 -13.61 22.96
N GLN A 626 -25.00 -12.75 23.89
CA GLN A 626 -24.36 -12.62 25.21
C GLN A 626 -24.49 -13.91 26.04
N GLU A 627 -25.69 -14.52 26.07
CA GLU A 627 -25.94 -15.78 26.77
C GLU A 627 -25.10 -16.94 26.19
N LEU A 628 -25.02 -17.03 24.86
CA LEU A 628 -24.17 -18.02 24.17
C LEU A 628 -22.69 -17.78 24.46
N GLN A 629 -22.24 -16.52 24.47
CA GLN A 629 -20.86 -16.17 24.79
C GLN A 629 -20.44 -16.62 26.18
N GLN A 630 -21.28 -16.42 27.20
CA GLN A 630 -21.00 -16.91 28.56
C GLN A 630 -20.96 -18.43 28.61
N THR A 631 -21.88 -19.10 27.89
CA THR A 631 -21.94 -20.56 27.80
C THR A 631 -20.67 -21.14 27.18
N VAL A 632 -20.21 -20.58 26.06
CA VAL A 632 -18.99 -21.02 25.35
C VAL A 632 -17.75 -20.81 26.21
N LYS A 633 -17.60 -19.63 26.84
CA LYS A 633 -16.49 -19.34 27.76
C LYS A 633 -16.48 -20.29 28.96
N GLY A 634 -17.64 -20.51 29.58
CA GLY A 634 -17.81 -21.43 30.71
C GLY A 634 -17.44 -22.88 30.35
N LEU A 635 -17.87 -23.35 29.17
CA LEU A 635 -17.55 -24.70 28.70
C LEU A 635 -16.04 -24.89 28.47
N ILE A 636 -15.37 -23.92 27.82
CA ILE A 636 -13.91 -23.95 27.62
C ILE A 636 -13.19 -23.98 28.97
N GLN A 637 -13.57 -23.11 29.91
CA GLN A 637 -12.98 -23.03 31.25
C GLN A 637 -13.13 -24.35 32.02
N ALA A 638 -14.34 -24.93 32.03
CA ALA A 638 -14.65 -26.20 32.69
C ALA A 638 -13.88 -27.38 32.09
N SER A 639 -13.51 -27.29 30.82
CA SER A 639 -12.80 -28.38 30.15
C SER A 639 -11.32 -28.36 30.43
N LEU A 640 -10.75 -27.17 30.61
CA LEU A 640 -9.34 -26.99 30.97
C LEU A 640 -9.02 -27.48 32.39
N SER A 641 -10.03 -27.60 33.26
CA SER A 641 -9.90 -28.16 34.60
C SER A 641 -10.05 -29.69 34.65
N MET A 642 -10.42 -30.35 33.55
CA MET A 642 -10.53 -31.81 33.50
C MET A 642 -9.16 -32.47 33.35
N ALA A 643 -8.96 -33.60 34.06
CA ALA A 643 -7.71 -34.35 34.05
C ALA A 643 -7.41 -35.03 32.70
N ALA A 644 -8.46 -35.41 31.95
CA ALA A 644 -8.33 -35.96 30.60
C ALA A 644 -8.18 -34.81 29.60
N SER A 645 -7.18 -34.90 28.70
CA SER A 645 -6.89 -33.88 27.69
C SER A 645 -8.13 -33.55 26.84
N PRO A 646 -8.77 -32.38 27.01
CA PRO A 646 -9.95 -32.00 26.25
C PRO A 646 -9.60 -31.54 24.81
N GLY A 647 -8.30 -31.44 24.50
CA GLY A 647 -7.77 -30.83 23.29
C GLY A 647 -8.42 -31.34 22.00
N PRO A 648 -8.51 -32.67 21.77
CA PRO A 648 -9.12 -33.20 20.55
C PRO A 648 -10.61 -32.89 20.40
N LEU A 649 -11.35 -32.81 21.51
CA LEU A 649 -12.80 -32.55 21.50
C LEU A 649 -13.07 -31.06 21.24
N ILE A 650 -12.38 -30.17 21.97
CA ILE A 650 -12.46 -28.72 21.75
C ILE A 650 -12.06 -28.40 20.31
N GLY A 651 -11.01 -29.05 19.79
CA GLY A 651 -10.52 -28.86 18.43
C GLY A 651 -11.60 -28.99 17.35
N LYS A 652 -12.62 -29.85 17.55
CA LYS A 652 -13.72 -30.06 16.59
C LYS A 652 -14.72 -28.91 16.51
N MET A 653 -14.82 -28.05 17.52
CA MET A 653 -15.66 -26.84 17.51
C MET A 653 -14.87 -25.54 17.48
N LEU A 654 -13.55 -25.63 17.51
CA LEU A 654 -12.73 -24.46 17.75
C LEU A 654 -12.83 -23.46 16.61
N LEU A 655 -13.03 -23.91 15.36
CA LEU A 655 -13.29 -23.01 14.24
C LEU A 655 -14.56 -22.18 14.46
N GLN A 656 -15.68 -22.82 14.79
CA GLN A 656 -16.94 -22.12 15.07
C GLN A 656 -16.80 -21.17 16.26
N THR A 657 -16.07 -21.60 17.29
CA THR A 657 -15.87 -20.84 18.53
C THR A 657 -15.01 -19.60 18.29
N VAL A 658 -13.90 -19.77 17.56
CA VAL A 658 -13.00 -18.68 17.19
C VAL A 658 -13.70 -17.70 16.26
N ALA A 659 -14.42 -18.18 15.25
CA ALA A 659 -15.21 -17.32 14.36
C ALA A 659 -16.26 -16.53 15.14
N PHE A 660 -16.92 -17.16 16.12
CA PHE A 660 -17.89 -16.50 16.99
C PHE A 660 -17.23 -15.36 17.79
N PHE A 661 -16.10 -15.63 18.45
CA PHE A 661 -15.39 -14.61 19.24
C PHE A 661 -14.83 -13.46 18.40
N ILE A 662 -14.34 -13.73 17.18
CA ILE A 662 -13.93 -12.67 16.24
C ILE A 662 -15.14 -11.79 15.88
N ASN A 663 -16.28 -12.41 15.52
CA ASN A 663 -17.48 -11.69 15.12
C ASN A 663 -18.16 -10.93 16.27
N THR A 664 -17.98 -11.37 17.52
CA THR A 664 -18.43 -10.66 18.71
C THR A 664 -17.36 -9.75 19.32
N THR A 665 -16.23 -9.53 18.65
CA THR A 665 -15.13 -8.63 19.07
C THR A 665 -14.50 -8.97 20.42
N GLU A 666 -14.43 -10.25 20.77
CA GLU A 666 -13.86 -10.77 22.02
C GLU A 666 -12.32 -10.87 21.98
N TRP A 667 -11.67 -9.79 21.55
CA TRP A 667 -10.24 -9.74 21.29
C TRP A 667 -9.39 -10.06 22.52
N GLU A 668 -9.75 -9.51 23.68
CA GLU A 668 -9.04 -9.78 24.93
C GLU A 668 -9.08 -11.27 25.32
N TYR A 669 -10.24 -11.92 25.14
CA TYR A 669 -10.39 -13.33 25.45
C TYR A 669 -9.55 -14.20 24.50
N LEU A 670 -9.50 -13.85 23.21
CA LEU A 670 -8.66 -14.52 22.22
C LEU A 670 -7.18 -14.42 22.56
N ILE A 671 -6.68 -13.22 22.91
CA ILE A 671 -5.27 -12.99 23.29
C ILE A 671 -4.91 -13.77 24.55
N LYS A 672 -5.75 -13.69 25.59
CA LYS A 672 -5.53 -14.35 26.90
C LYS A 672 -5.86 -15.85 26.88
N SER A 673 -6.30 -16.40 25.75
CA SER A 673 -6.75 -17.78 25.68
C SER A 673 -5.63 -18.78 26.02
N PRO A 674 -5.95 -19.83 26.79
CA PRO A 674 -4.95 -20.68 27.43
C PRO A 674 -4.11 -21.48 26.45
N LEU A 675 -2.80 -21.51 26.69
CA LEU A 675 -1.76 -22.18 25.89
C LEU A 675 -1.99 -23.70 25.67
N LYS A 676 -2.87 -24.33 26.46
CA LYS A 676 -3.18 -25.76 26.37
C LYS A 676 -4.00 -26.12 25.12
N ILE A 677 -4.72 -25.17 24.52
CA ILE A 677 -5.50 -25.40 23.30
C ILE A 677 -4.63 -24.98 22.11
N LYS A 678 -4.13 -25.95 21.33
CA LYS A 678 -3.35 -25.69 20.12
C LYS A 678 -4.24 -25.84 18.89
N SER A 679 -4.31 -24.80 18.06
CA SER A 679 -4.98 -24.86 16.77
C SER A 679 -4.59 -23.70 15.88
N PRO A 680 -4.38 -23.95 14.57
CA PRO A 680 -4.07 -22.88 13.62
C PRO A 680 -5.14 -21.80 13.58
N PHE A 681 -6.42 -22.15 13.77
CA PHE A 681 -7.51 -21.17 13.80
C PHE A 681 -7.38 -20.20 14.99
N LEU A 682 -6.99 -20.72 16.16
CA LEU A 682 -6.79 -19.89 17.36
C LEU A 682 -5.54 -19.02 17.21
N ASP A 683 -4.47 -19.53 16.60
CA ASP A 683 -3.25 -18.76 16.35
C ASP A 683 -3.52 -17.59 15.38
N VAL A 684 -4.24 -17.84 14.27
CA VAL A 684 -4.70 -16.79 13.35
C VAL A 684 -5.56 -15.75 14.09
N ALA A 685 -6.47 -16.20 14.94
CA ALA A 685 -7.34 -15.31 15.71
C ALA A 685 -6.58 -14.49 16.76
N LYS A 686 -5.53 -15.03 17.37
CA LYS A 686 -4.63 -14.29 18.26
C LYS A 686 -3.86 -13.21 17.51
N VAL A 687 -3.36 -13.52 16.32
CA VAL A 687 -2.68 -12.54 15.45
C VAL A 687 -3.65 -11.43 15.05
N LEU A 688 -4.87 -11.78 14.62
CA LEU A 688 -5.92 -10.80 14.32
C LEU A 688 -6.30 -9.97 15.55
N ALA A 689 -6.51 -10.60 16.71
CA ALA A 689 -6.86 -9.90 17.94
C ALA A 689 -5.76 -8.92 18.36
N ALA A 690 -4.49 -9.33 18.28
CA ALA A 690 -3.34 -8.48 18.58
C ALA A 690 -3.20 -7.33 17.56
N TYR A 691 -3.50 -7.57 16.28
CA TYR A 691 -3.54 -6.52 15.26
C TYR A 691 -4.66 -5.49 15.54
N MET A 692 -5.85 -5.96 15.93
CA MET A 692 -7.03 -5.13 16.16
C MET A 692 -6.98 -4.36 17.50
N THR A 693 -6.17 -4.80 18.47
CA THR A 693 -6.04 -4.16 19.80
C THR A 693 -4.69 -3.48 20.04
N GLY A 694 -3.69 -3.72 19.20
CA GLY A 694 -2.38 -3.09 19.27
C GLY A 694 -2.40 -1.61 18.89
N ASP A 695 -1.37 -0.88 19.31
CA ASP A 695 -1.10 0.45 18.75
C ASP A 695 -0.63 0.36 17.29
N ASN A 696 -0.56 1.49 16.58
CA ASN A 696 -0.15 1.52 15.17
C ASN A 696 1.22 0.86 14.92
N ALA A 697 2.16 0.92 15.89
CA ALA A 697 3.48 0.31 15.73
C ALA A 697 3.42 -1.22 15.87
N ILE A 698 2.65 -1.73 16.84
CA ILE A 698 2.39 -3.16 17.04
C ILE A 698 1.60 -3.73 15.86
N SER A 699 0.52 -3.06 15.43
CA SER A 699 -0.29 -3.50 14.29
C SER A 699 0.55 -3.59 13.02
N LYS A 700 1.44 -2.61 12.78
CA LYS A 700 2.40 -2.65 11.65
C LYS A 700 3.35 -3.84 11.75
N ARG A 701 3.98 -4.07 12.92
CA ARG A 701 4.86 -5.23 13.15
C ARG A 701 4.14 -6.56 12.95
N ILE A 702 2.88 -6.66 13.37
CA ILE A 702 2.05 -7.85 13.18
C ILE A 702 1.76 -8.10 11.71
N ALA A 703 1.37 -7.05 10.97
CA ALA A 703 1.07 -7.13 9.54
C ALA A 703 2.30 -7.53 8.71
N GLU A 704 3.46 -6.93 8.99
CA GLU A 704 4.71 -7.15 8.26
C GLU A 704 5.41 -8.46 8.65
N GLY A 705 5.14 -8.99 9.85
CA GLY A 705 5.79 -10.20 10.36
C GLY A 705 4.82 -11.39 10.47
N PRO A 706 4.24 -11.67 11.64
CA PRO A 706 3.39 -12.84 11.90
C PRO A 706 2.27 -13.06 10.87
N TRP A 707 1.55 -12.01 10.49
CA TRP A 707 0.45 -12.13 9.53
C TRP A 707 0.96 -12.52 8.15
N TRP A 708 2.01 -11.86 7.67
CA TRP A 708 2.66 -12.19 6.40
C TRP A 708 3.19 -13.63 6.37
N GLN A 709 3.87 -14.06 7.45
CA GLN A 709 4.40 -15.43 7.59
C GLN A 709 3.31 -16.51 7.57
N ILE A 710 2.10 -16.22 8.06
CA ILE A 710 0.96 -17.15 8.00
C ILE A 710 0.33 -17.16 6.60
N MET A 711 0.14 -15.98 6.00
CA MET A 711 -0.58 -15.85 4.74
C MET A 711 0.27 -16.33 3.55
N HIS A 712 1.54 -15.94 3.48
CA HIS A 712 2.40 -16.18 2.32
C HIS A 712 2.49 -17.67 1.92
N PRO A 713 2.79 -18.63 2.84
CA PRO A 713 2.83 -20.05 2.46
C PRO A 713 1.46 -20.60 2.06
N THR A 714 0.38 -20.07 2.65
CA THR A 714 -0.99 -20.51 2.39
C THR A 714 -1.44 -20.17 0.97
N PHE A 715 -0.94 -19.08 0.39
CA PHE A 715 -1.29 -18.64 -0.97
C PHE A 715 -0.25 -19.00 -2.04
N GLU A 716 1.04 -19.09 -1.69
CA GLU A 716 2.07 -19.51 -2.65
C GLU A 716 2.06 -21.01 -2.95
N GLY A 717 1.64 -21.84 -1.99
CA GLY A 717 1.50 -23.29 -2.20
C GLY A 717 0.44 -23.71 -3.23
N ASN A 718 -0.38 -22.77 -3.71
CA ASN A 718 -1.38 -22.98 -4.77
C ASN A 718 -1.05 -22.26 -6.08
N MET A 719 0.17 -21.70 -6.22
CA MET A 719 0.65 -21.04 -7.45
C MET A 719 1.86 -21.74 -8.12
N GLN A 720 2.08 -23.02 -7.80
CA GLN A 720 2.78 -23.97 -8.67
C GLN A 720 1.74 -24.92 -9.28
#